data_AF-A0A9P1HUJ0-F1
#
_entry.id   AF-A0A9P1HUJ0-F1
#
_cell.length_a   1.000
_cell.length_b   1.000
_cell.length_c   1.000
_cell.angle_alpha   90.00
_cell.angle_beta   90.00
_cell.angle_gamma   90.00
#
_symmetry.space_group_name_H-M   'P 1'
#
loop_
_entity.id
_entity.type
_entity.pdbx_description
1 polymer ?
#
loop_
_entity_poly.entity_id
_entity_poly.type
_entity_poly.pdbx_seq_one_letter_code
_entity_poly.pdbx_strand_id
1 'polypeptide(L)'
;MDEGKIVLIGNESDVLHCGYSYPIMEGDKRYPSATHYTHTMILSQLGLKEEIVADLLSEKSEDVPSKAHQLLLDNMPFGHDMNSLASYLVGSRQSYMLIAMRRRMEQDPEFEKALIDTRDALLIVCDKGDKELGIGFDESGFVEWMKREKTDYAALSFWMRNEAARPGTLGANVLGFLLMYLRGEAIVKKRNSMLMRPAVELDGISMDNDDKPLRITACDLVISLEGIFRPLSNYYALSFEMKNEVYRSVEHYAYIKLFDALKLSDKSLEKIRTTVNPVDVPVVAERVFRKLNLTPEQIESKRSKMDRWRQSAMKHKITQYDYLRQLLLSTGDAIIVDCTYGEPMWTCAAPEDRIQKLLTKSKVNPSKLVDWMRNKSNKDAKAVYFMSGNKTGLLLMELRGKLASNTIERIPLATPMPANFAPMITQHLVCFTPESVWSPLYPAEIKPGPDQPPLPSPAHYVAMTAAKYLGFNQSDTDYVMETNSSLECWQRLHETIEFRDRDMERVQSWFMERRQKAIKEALQLLLEQHAALLRALLDTGDALLVYCCRFSSAEAELSIGMRETDLRVWMHELDISTSMLLDISSRPMAFRPPYLGGNKLGMILMQLRRDFCLRGVYPQTLPELPISVDVVLGTDSPLENMIVSVPFDMLDHENYKACFINPLYLLAKHKGDPDLMNAAKLDKLPPRFVTIDDAKIEEIMEKLDNCAVNTPIANIEGKPKIHKILKAKEVLMSVEPEDLRAVFIRLCARLRTKVMLVEQQHRTMNRISNEVIRLQAMRRGLEDTKDKSRERATGGRERDFHSFHRNERDRERDRENRNEMHRDRDRNRQNREIEQREPPRENVVRRPIDRGEFKVPNRKPRSEISKLPRRDQEKRQRSPSVKDVDREKKEAIPPAKRDKPTPLRSSAASNAKEIPIISEKSSDENFEKAVPLASDAVAVQVPPKAPKAPRPADEELSDGEILSSDED
;
A
#
# COMPACT_ATOMS: atom_id res chain seq x y z
N MET A 1 -0.30 33.63 7.42
CA MET A 1 -1.23 32.49 7.32
C MET A 1 -2.16 32.66 8.49
N ASP A 2 -3.40 33.02 8.21
CA ASP A 2 -4.19 33.86 9.11
C ASP A 2 -5.45 33.08 9.50
N GLU A 3 -5.64 32.88 10.81
CA GLU A 3 -6.70 32.07 11.38
C GLU A 3 -8.08 32.77 11.28
N GLY A 4 -9.15 31.99 11.18
CA GLY A 4 -10.53 32.52 11.24
C GLY A 4 -11.06 33.10 9.93
N LYS A 5 -11.07 32.29 8.85
CA LYS A 5 -11.77 32.66 7.61
C LYS A 5 -13.28 32.50 7.77
N ILE A 6 -14.01 33.56 7.44
CA ILE A 6 -15.45 33.52 7.18
C ILE A 6 -15.62 33.56 5.65
N VAL A 7 -16.46 32.69 5.11
CA VAL A 7 -16.91 32.76 3.72
C VAL A 7 -18.39 33.15 3.74
N LEU A 8 -18.69 34.29 3.12
CA LEU A 8 -20.06 34.68 2.83
C LEU A 8 -20.50 33.94 1.57
N ILE A 9 -21.69 33.35 1.63
CA ILE A 9 -22.40 32.75 0.51
C ILE A 9 -23.52 33.73 0.16
N GLY A 10 -23.64 34.05 -1.12
CA GLY A 10 -24.63 35.00 -1.62
C GLY A 10 -26.06 34.45 -1.64
N ASN A 11 -26.90 35.08 -2.47
CA ASN A 11 -28.26 34.61 -2.76
C ASN A 11 -28.26 33.45 -3.78
N GLU A 12 -29.40 33.20 -4.43
CA GLU A 12 -29.59 32.14 -5.43
C GLU A 12 -28.66 32.17 -6.65
N SER A 13 -27.89 33.25 -6.85
CA SER A 13 -26.84 33.30 -7.88
C SER A 13 -25.51 32.67 -7.45
N ASP A 14 -25.30 32.44 -6.16
CA ASP A 14 -24.14 31.73 -5.61
C ASP A 14 -24.31 30.22 -5.79
N VAL A 15 -23.28 29.55 -6.32
CA VAL A 15 -23.28 28.10 -6.55
C VAL A 15 -23.60 27.32 -5.26
N LEU A 16 -23.21 27.78 -4.08
CA LEU A 16 -23.46 27.09 -2.81
C LEU A 16 -24.88 27.29 -2.25
N HIS A 17 -25.68 28.21 -2.81
CA HIS A 17 -27.05 28.45 -2.35
C HIS A 17 -28.00 27.31 -2.71
N CYS A 18 -29.02 27.06 -1.89
CA CYS A 18 -30.03 26.02 -2.13
C CYS A 18 -30.96 26.35 -3.32
N GLY A 19 -31.22 27.65 -3.53
CA GLY A 19 -32.01 28.16 -4.65
C GLY A 19 -31.29 28.14 -6.00
N TYR A 20 -29.97 27.92 -6.04
CA TYR A 20 -29.20 27.91 -7.28
C TYR A 20 -29.76 26.88 -8.27
N SER A 21 -29.90 27.29 -9.54
CA SER A 21 -30.59 26.52 -10.58
C SER A 21 -29.73 25.37 -11.11
N TYR A 22 -29.60 24.32 -10.31
CA TYR A 22 -29.03 23.04 -10.72
C TYR A 22 -30.08 21.93 -10.61
N PRO A 23 -30.37 21.18 -11.70
CA PRO A 23 -31.40 20.16 -11.70
C PRO A 23 -30.97 18.91 -10.91
N ILE A 24 -31.73 18.57 -9.87
CA ILE A 24 -31.53 17.35 -9.08
C ILE A 24 -32.43 16.23 -9.62
N MET A 25 -31.87 15.05 -9.84
CA MET A 25 -32.58 13.83 -10.23
C MET A 25 -32.82 12.92 -9.02
N GLU A 26 -34.02 12.35 -8.91
CA GLU A 26 -34.33 11.23 -8.01
C GLU A 26 -35.29 10.26 -8.71
N GLY A 27 -34.83 9.04 -9.00
CA GLY A 27 -35.56 8.11 -9.88
C GLY A 27 -35.84 8.78 -11.24
N ASP A 28 -37.08 8.69 -11.69
CA ASP A 28 -37.55 9.32 -12.93
C ASP A 28 -37.91 10.82 -12.77
N LYS A 29 -37.83 11.39 -11.56
CA LYS A 29 -38.25 12.77 -11.27
C LYS A 29 -37.07 13.75 -11.30
N ARG A 30 -37.34 14.97 -11.76
CA ARG A 30 -36.37 16.08 -11.91
C ARG A 30 -36.87 17.33 -11.21
N TYR A 31 -36.04 17.90 -10.33
CA TYR A 31 -36.35 19.10 -9.54
C TYR A 31 -35.43 20.26 -9.94
N PRO A 32 -35.92 21.49 -10.23
CA PRO A 32 -35.08 22.58 -10.76
C PRO A 32 -33.98 23.12 -9.83
N SER A 33 -34.11 22.97 -8.50
CA SER A 33 -33.08 23.31 -7.50
C SER A 33 -33.30 22.51 -6.20
N ALA A 34 -32.43 22.68 -5.20
CA ALA A 34 -32.62 22.04 -3.90
C ALA A 34 -33.87 22.55 -3.18
N THR A 35 -34.19 23.84 -3.27
CA THR A 35 -35.43 24.42 -2.73
C THR A 35 -36.68 23.73 -3.31
N HIS A 36 -36.70 23.46 -4.63
CA HIS A 36 -37.80 22.74 -5.28
C HIS A 36 -37.96 21.32 -4.74
N TYR A 37 -36.85 20.57 -4.61
CA TYR A 37 -36.86 19.24 -4.03
C TYR A 37 -37.44 19.26 -2.60
N THR A 38 -36.91 20.15 -1.74
CA THR A 38 -37.26 20.23 -0.33
C THR A 38 -38.76 20.49 -0.13
N HIS A 39 -39.31 21.51 -0.80
CA HIS A 39 -40.73 21.83 -0.65
C HIS A 39 -41.64 20.79 -1.31
N THR A 40 -41.21 20.15 -2.41
CA THR A 40 -41.95 19.03 -3.03
C THR A 40 -42.08 17.84 -2.08
N MET A 41 -41.01 17.45 -1.38
CA MET A 41 -41.05 16.35 -0.42
C MET A 41 -41.96 16.62 0.77
N ILE A 42 -41.92 17.84 1.32
CA ILE A 42 -42.77 18.25 2.46
C ILE A 42 -44.25 18.15 2.10
N LEU A 43 -44.67 18.73 0.97
CA LEU A 43 -46.08 18.69 0.55
C LEU A 43 -46.52 17.26 0.20
N SER A 44 -45.64 16.46 -0.41
CA SER A 44 -45.92 15.05 -0.74
C SER A 44 -46.11 14.20 0.52
N GLN A 45 -45.31 14.40 1.58
CA GLN A 45 -45.48 13.71 2.86
C GLN A 45 -46.72 14.15 3.64
N LEU A 46 -47.13 15.40 3.51
CA LEU A 46 -48.40 15.91 4.04
C LEU A 46 -49.63 15.40 3.25
N GLY A 47 -49.44 14.57 2.23
CA GLY A 47 -50.49 13.90 1.49
C GLY A 47 -51.14 14.73 0.37
N LEU A 48 -50.54 15.86 -0.02
CA LEU A 48 -51.02 16.65 -1.15
C LEU A 48 -50.79 15.87 -2.46
N LYS A 49 -51.74 16.01 -3.39
CA LYS A 49 -51.67 15.31 -4.69
C LYS A 49 -50.49 15.78 -5.52
N GLU A 50 -49.82 14.85 -6.19
CA GLU A 50 -48.71 15.14 -7.10
C GLU A 50 -49.06 16.18 -8.17
N GLU A 51 -50.30 16.19 -8.68
CA GLU A 51 -50.82 17.19 -9.62
C GLU A 51 -50.70 18.63 -9.09
N ILE A 52 -50.88 18.84 -7.78
CA ILE A 52 -50.84 20.15 -7.11
C ILE A 52 -49.40 20.52 -6.75
N VAL A 53 -48.58 19.53 -6.37
CA VAL A 53 -47.18 19.75 -6.02
C VAL A 53 -46.32 19.98 -7.27
N ALA A 54 -46.74 19.50 -8.44
CA ALA A 54 -46.09 19.74 -9.73
C ALA A 54 -46.02 21.23 -10.12
N ASP A 55 -46.96 22.07 -9.67
CA ASP A 55 -46.94 23.52 -9.91
C ASP A 55 -45.62 24.15 -9.43
N LEU A 56 -45.09 23.69 -8.28
CA LEU A 56 -43.81 24.17 -7.74
C LEU A 56 -42.65 23.98 -8.71
N LEU A 57 -42.68 22.95 -9.57
CA LEU A 57 -41.61 22.65 -10.53
C LEU A 57 -41.54 23.63 -11.71
N SER A 58 -42.50 24.56 -11.80
CA SER A 58 -42.55 25.63 -12.81
C SER A 58 -42.23 27.02 -12.25
N GLU A 59 -42.07 27.15 -10.94
CA GLU A 59 -41.89 28.41 -10.21
C GLU A 59 -40.40 28.84 -10.16
N LYS A 60 -40.11 30.07 -9.70
CA LYS A 60 -38.72 30.46 -9.37
C LYS A 60 -38.31 29.93 -8.00
N SER A 61 -37.03 29.60 -7.82
CA SER A 61 -36.50 29.19 -6.50
C SER A 61 -36.81 30.20 -5.38
N GLU A 62 -36.67 31.51 -5.65
CA GLU A 62 -37.02 32.59 -4.71
C GLU A 62 -38.50 32.59 -4.27
N ASP A 63 -39.41 32.18 -5.17
CA ASP A 63 -40.85 32.19 -4.96
C ASP A 63 -41.39 30.84 -4.44
N VAL A 64 -40.68 29.72 -4.63
CA VAL A 64 -41.07 28.36 -4.20
C VAL A 64 -41.48 28.26 -2.72
N PRO A 65 -40.76 28.85 -1.73
CA PRO A 65 -41.16 28.74 -0.32
C PRO A 65 -42.53 29.39 -0.05
N SER A 66 -42.76 30.57 -0.64
CA SER A 66 -44.03 31.31 -0.57
C SER A 66 -45.16 30.56 -1.29
N LYS A 67 -44.87 30.00 -2.48
CA LYS A 67 -45.84 29.21 -3.25
C LYS A 67 -46.20 27.91 -2.54
N ALA A 68 -45.24 27.22 -1.94
CA ALA A 68 -45.48 26.00 -1.17
C ALA A 68 -46.29 26.27 0.11
N HIS A 69 -46.07 27.42 0.77
CA HIS A 69 -46.91 27.87 1.88
C HIS A 69 -48.36 28.14 1.44
N GLN A 70 -48.55 28.79 0.29
CA GLN A 70 -49.89 28.99 -0.30
C GLN A 70 -50.57 27.66 -0.60
N LEU A 71 -49.90 26.75 -1.33
CA LEU A 71 -50.46 25.45 -1.70
C LEU A 71 -50.82 24.59 -0.49
N LEU A 72 -50.06 24.71 0.62
CA LEU A 72 -50.38 24.05 1.89
C LEU A 72 -51.62 24.66 2.56
N LEU A 73 -51.74 25.99 2.62
CA LEU A 73 -52.94 26.66 3.15
C LEU A 73 -54.20 26.28 2.35
N ASP A 74 -54.11 26.29 1.03
CA ASP A 74 -55.21 25.96 0.11
C ASP A 74 -55.62 24.47 0.20
N ASN A 75 -54.75 23.58 0.73
CA ASN A 75 -54.95 22.13 0.82
C ASN A 75 -54.60 21.58 2.21
N MET A 76 -54.98 22.29 3.27
CA MET A 76 -54.62 21.97 4.66
C MET A 76 -55.05 20.54 5.06
N PRO A 77 -54.14 19.68 5.57
CA PRO A 77 -54.50 18.32 6.00
C PRO A 77 -55.58 18.29 7.09
N PHE A 78 -56.48 17.31 7.03
CA PHE A 78 -57.62 17.23 7.96
C PHE A 78 -57.16 17.09 9.41
N GLY A 79 -57.67 17.96 10.29
CA GLY A 79 -57.32 18.01 11.71
C GLY A 79 -56.05 18.81 12.04
N HIS A 80 -55.38 19.39 11.04
CA HIS A 80 -54.19 20.22 11.22
C HIS A 80 -54.45 21.70 10.90
N ASP A 81 -53.56 22.54 11.42
CA ASP A 81 -53.45 23.97 11.15
C ASP A 81 -51.96 24.37 11.04
N MET A 82 -51.68 25.62 10.68
CA MET A 82 -50.29 26.09 10.58
C MET A 82 -49.52 26.04 11.91
N ASN A 83 -50.19 26.16 13.06
CA ASN A 83 -49.52 26.13 14.36
C ASN A 83 -49.10 24.69 14.75
N SER A 84 -50.00 23.72 14.58
CA SER A 84 -49.72 22.30 14.84
C SER A 84 -48.69 21.72 13.86
N LEU A 85 -48.61 22.22 12.63
CA LEU A 85 -47.59 21.82 11.66
C LEU A 85 -46.26 22.57 11.79
N ALA A 86 -46.19 23.71 12.51
CA ALA A 86 -45.00 24.57 12.52
C ALA A 86 -43.69 23.82 12.86
N SER A 87 -43.70 22.99 13.90
CA SER A 87 -42.53 22.19 14.30
C SER A 87 -42.13 21.15 13.25
N TYR A 88 -43.13 20.46 12.66
CA TYR A 88 -42.91 19.49 11.59
C TYR A 88 -42.34 20.16 10.33
N LEU A 89 -42.85 21.33 9.96
CA LEU A 89 -42.40 22.07 8.77
C LEU A 89 -40.94 22.51 8.90
N VAL A 90 -40.54 23.07 10.05
CA VAL A 90 -39.13 23.43 10.35
C VAL A 90 -38.23 22.19 10.28
N GLY A 91 -38.53 21.14 11.04
CA GLY A 91 -37.71 19.90 11.07
C GLY A 91 -37.60 19.22 9.71
N SER A 92 -38.69 19.17 8.96
CA SER A 92 -38.74 18.58 7.61
C SER A 92 -38.01 19.43 6.57
N ARG A 93 -38.10 20.76 6.67
CA ARG A 93 -37.34 21.68 5.80
C ARG A 93 -35.85 21.44 5.94
N GLN A 94 -35.34 21.33 7.16
CA GLN A 94 -33.93 21.05 7.41
C GLN A 94 -33.52 19.65 6.95
N SER A 95 -34.34 18.63 7.22
CA SER A 95 -34.10 17.23 6.82
C SER A 95 -34.06 17.06 5.29
N TYR A 96 -35.07 17.57 4.58
CA TYR A 96 -35.13 17.47 3.13
C TYR A 96 -34.18 18.44 2.41
N MET A 97 -33.76 19.55 3.04
CA MET A 97 -32.68 20.39 2.52
C MET A 97 -31.33 19.67 2.59
N LEU A 98 -31.01 18.97 3.69
CA LEU A 98 -29.80 18.15 3.76
C LEU A 98 -29.79 17.04 2.70
N ILE A 99 -30.92 16.36 2.49
CA ILE A 99 -31.06 15.34 1.44
C ILE A 99 -30.89 15.94 0.04
N ALA A 100 -31.52 17.09 -0.23
CA ALA A 100 -31.41 17.79 -1.52
C ALA A 100 -29.95 18.21 -1.81
N MET A 101 -29.31 18.88 -0.87
CA MET A 101 -27.94 19.37 -1.02
C MET A 101 -26.93 18.21 -1.08
N ARG A 102 -27.16 17.09 -0.37
CA ARG A 102 -26.35 15.86 -0.54
C ARG A 102 -26.48 15.28 -1.95
N ARG A 103 -27.70 15.17 -2.50
CA ARG A 103 -27.87 14.68 -3.89
C ARG A 103 -27.30 15.63 -4.92
N ARG A 104 -27.42 16.94 -4.71
CA ARG A 104 -26.74 17.93 -5.55
C ARG A 104 -25.23 17.73 -5.50
N MET A 105 -24.63 17.58 -4.32
CA MET A 105 -23.20 17.27 -4.16
C MET A 105 -22.73 16.00 -4.90
N GLU A 106 -23.60 15.02 -5.09
CA GLU A 106 -23.31 13.80 -5.85
C GLU A 106 -23.59 13.91 -7.36
N GLN A 107 -24.23 14.99 -7.82
CA GLN A 107 -24.65 15.21 -9.21
C GLN A 107 -24.03 16.46 -9.85
N ASP A 108 -23.51 17.40 -9.06
CA ASP A 108 -22.96 18.70 -9.43
C ASP A 108 -21.48 18.80 -8.99
N PRO A 109 -20.51 18.48 -9.87
CA PRO A 109 -19.09 18.54 -9.56
C PRO A 109 -18.55 19.96 -9.34
N GLU A 110 -19.26 20.99 -9.80
CA GLU A 110 -18.88 22.39 -9.58
C GLU A 110 -19.24 22.80 -8.15
N PHE A 111 -20.42 22.41 -7.67
CA PHE A 111 -20.79 22.52 -6.26
C PHE A 111 -19.87 21.71 -5.32
N GLU A 112 -19.59 20.42 -5.61
CA GLU A 112 -18.70 19.61 -4.76
C GLU A 112 -17.32 20.27 -4.62
N LYS A 113 -16.77 20.75 -5.74
CA LYS A 113 -15.49 21.45 -5.76
C LYS A 113 -15.56 22.77 -4.99
N ALA A 114 -16.53 23.64 -5.29
CA ALA A 114 -16.67 24.94 -4.63
C ALA A 114 -16.82 24.79 -3.11
N LEU A 115 -17.57 23.77 -2.65
CA LEU A 115 -17.77 23.50 -1.23
C LEU A 115 -16.47 23.04 -0.55
N ILE A 116 -15.71 22.14 -1.18
CA ILE A 116 -14.40 21.69 -0.67
C ILE A 116 -13.37 22.82 -0.66
N ASP A 117 -13.35 23.69 -1.69
CA ASP A 117 -12.40 24.80 -1.80
C ASP A 117 -12.57 25.86 -0.68
N THR A 118 -13.69 25.84 0.07
CA THR A 118 -13.87 26.67 1.29
C THR A 118 -13.07 26.18 2.52
N ARG A 119 -12.51 24.95 2.48
CA ARG A 119 -11.63 24.36 3.50
C ARG A 119 -12.22 24.33 4.92
N ASP A 120 -11.61 25.06 5.84
CA ASP A 120 -11.91 25.16 7.27
C ASP A 120 -12.85 26.33 7.61
N ALA A 121 -13.18 27.19 6.63
CA ALA A 121 -13.90 28.44 6.87
C ALA A 121 -15.31 28.25 7.46
N LEU A 122 -15.75 29.21 8.26
CA LEU A 122 -17.15 29.33 8.70
C LEU A 122 -18.00 29.82 7.53
N LEU A 123 -19.02 29.05 7.16
CA LEU A 123 -19.93 29.38 6.05
C LEU A 123 -21.14 30.16 6.56
N ILE A 124 -21.38 31.35 6.01
CA ILE A 124 -22.48 32.25 6.37
C ILE A 124 -23.34 32.54 5.14
N VAL A 125 -24.59 32.11 5.14
CA VAL A 125 -25.54 32.30 4.03
C VAL A 125 -26.25 33.64 4.17
N CYS A 126 -25.84 34.61 3.34
CA CYS A 126 -26.34 35.98 3.32
C CYS A 126 -27.64 36.11 2.50
N ASP A 127 -28.63 35.29 2.84
CA ASP A 127 -30.01 35.51 2.44
C ASP A 127 -30.67 36.53 3.40
N LYS A 128 -31.41 37.47 2.80
CA LYS A 128 -32.17 38.53 3.45
C LYS A 128 -33.63 38.14 3.68
N GLY A 129 -34.19 37.26 2.85
CA GLY A 129 -35.53 36.72 3.00
C GLY A 129 -35.60 35.65 4.09
N ASP A 130 -34.57 34.81 4.20
CA ASP A 130 -34.55 33.68 5.12
C ASP A 130 -33.68 33.90 6.37
N LYS A 131 -34.32 33.78 7.55
CA LYS A 131 -33.69 33.84 8.89
C LYS A 131 -33.49 32.47 9.55
N GLU A 132 -33.95 31.40 8.92
CA GLU A 132 -33.78 30.02 9.36
C GLU A 132 -32.58 29.40 8.62
N LEU A 133 -32.65 29.32 7.29
CA LEU A 133 -31.57 28.79 6.46
C LEU A 133 -30.41 29.79 6.33
N GLY A 134 -30.73 31.08 6.22
CA GLY A 134 -29.77 32.18 6.17
C GLY A 134 -29.63 32.94 7.49
N ILE A 135 -28.88 34.04 7.46
CA ILE A 135 -28.74 34.97 8.59
C ILE A 135 -29.76 36.13 8.58
N GLY A 136 -30.59 36.29 7.56
CA GLY A 136 -31.53 37.41 7.43
C GLY A 136 -30.89 38.75 7.04
N PHE A 137 -29.73 38.72 6.40
CA PHE A 137 -28.99 39.88 5.91
C PHE A 137 -28.43 39.59 4.52
N ASP A 138 -28.37 40.61 3.67
CA ASP A 138 -27.47 40.61 2.51
C ASP A 138 -25.99 40.81 2.96
N GLU A 139 -25.04 40.44 2.10
CA GLU A 139 -23.59 40.47 2.42
C GLU A 139 -23.12 41.84 2.94
N SER A 140 -23.63 42.92 2.33
CA SER A 140 -23.26 44.30 2.69
C SER A 140 -23.78 44.68 4.07
N GLY A 141 -25.06 44.40 4.34
CA GLY A 141 -25.68 44.61 5.64
C GLY A 141 -25.05 43.78 6.75
N PHE A 142 -24.65 42.53 6.48
CA PHE A 142 -23.95 41.70 7.46
C PHE A 142 -22.54 42.22 7.77
N VAL A 143 -21.78 42.65 6.75
CA VAL A 143 -20.44 43.24 6.94
C VAL A 143 -20.51 44.59 7.69
N GLU A 144 -21.57 45.38 7.49
CA GLU A 144 -21.81 46.59 8.29
C GLU A 144 -22.21 46.25 9.74
N TRP A 145 -23.11 45.27 9.92
CA TRP A 145 -23.52 44.76 11.23
C TRP A 145 -22.33 44.26 12.06
N MET A 146 -21.48 43.39 11.49
CA MET A 146 -20.27 42.89 12.17
C MET A 146 -19.33 44.03 12.63
N LYS A 147 -19.16 45.08 11.80
CA LYS A 147 -18.33 46.25 12.15
C LYS A 147 -18.93 47.05 13.30
N ARG A 148 -20.26 47.20 13.34
CA ARG A 148 -20.98 47.94 14.39
C ARG A 148 -20.96 47.19 15.71
N GLU A 149 -21.30 45.90 15.69
CA GLU A 149 -21.31 45.03 16.87
C GLU A 149 -19.90 44.51 17.27
N LYS A 150 -18.84 44.93 16.56
CA LYS A 150 -17.43 44.52 16.74
C LYS A 150 -17.25 43.00 16.82
N THR A 151 -18.02 42.27 16.04
CA THR A 151 -18.08 40.81 16.03
C THR A 151 -16.92 40.21 15.26
N ASP A 152 -16.35 39.12 15.77
CA ASP A 152 -15.29 38.34 15.14
C ASP A 152 -15.73 36.89 14.81
N TYR A 153 -14.81 36.11 14.25
CA TYR A 153 -15.01 34.69 13.94
C TYR A 153 -15.36 33.85 15.19
N ALA A 154 -14.77 34.15 16.35
CA ALA A 154 -15.00 33.39 17.57
C ALA A 154 -16.41 33.62 18.14
N ALA A 155 -16.86 34.88 18.17
CA ALA A 155 -18.22 35.24 18.56
C ALA A 155 -19.28 34.62 17.65
N LEU A 156 -19.08 34.66 16.32
CA LEU A 156 -19.98 33.99 15.37
C LEU A 156 -19.98 32.48 15.56
N SER A 157 -18.81 31.84 15.63
CA SER A 157 -18.71 30.39 15.85
C SER A 157 -19.30 29.95 17.19
N PHE A 158 -19.33 30.82 18.20
CA PHE A 158 -20.00 30.57 19.47
C PHE A 158 -21.52 30.67 19.34
N TRP A 159 -22.05 31.73 18.72
CA TRP A 159 -23.48 31.92 18.52
C TRP A 159 -24.12 30.89 17.60
N MET A 160 -23.40 30.43 16.56
CA MET A 160 -23.86 29.34 15.68
C MET A 160 -23.91 27.97 16.37
N ARG A 161 -23.33 27.83 17.58
CA ARG A 161 -23.41 26.63 18.42
C ARG A 161 -24.35 26.80 19.63
N ASN A 162 -24.70 28.03 19.98
CA ASN A 162 -25.45 28.38 21.20
C ASN A 162 -26.61 29.32 20.86
N GLU A 163 -27.72 28.76 20.38
CA GLU A 163 -28.90 29.53 19.95
C GLU A 163 -29.43 30.47 21.04
N ALA A 164 -29.46 30.03 22.30
CA ALA A 164 -29.89 30.85 23.44
C ALA A 164 -29.00 32.10 23.70
N ALA A 165 -27.80 32.14 23.12
CA ALA A 165 -26.88 33.28 23.20
C ALA A 165 -26.78 34.08 21.88
N ARG A 166 -27.45 33.65 20.80
CA ARG A 166 -27.41 34.30 19.49
C ARG A 166 -28.15 35.65 19.54
N PRO A 167 -27.59 36.77 19.04
CA PRO A 167 -28.30 38.03 18.98
C PRO A 167 -29.58 37.91 18.16
N GLY A 168 -30.73 38.39 18.68
CA GLY A 168 -32.04 38.28 18.01
C GLY A 168 -32.17 39.05 16.67
N THR A 169 -31.12 39.76 16.24
CA THR A 169 -31.01 40.32 14.88
C THR A 169 -30.40 39.34 13.87
N LEU A 170 -29.73 38.29 14.32
CA LEU A 170 -29.01 37.31 13.51
C LEU A 170 -29.80 36.00 13.36
N GLY A 171 -30.05 35.61 12.10
CA GLY A 171 -30.69 34.34 11.75
C GLY A 171 -29.87 33.10 12.10
N ALA A 172 -30.50 31.92 11.98
CA ALA A 172 -29.95 30.65 12.43
C ALA A 172 -28.90 30.04 11.49
N ASN A 173 -28.80 30.50 10.23
CA ASN A 173 -27.78 30.06 9.27
C ASN A 173 -27.73 28.54 9.06
N VAL A 174 -28.88 27.85 9.13
CA VAL A 174 -28.92 26.38 9.11
C VAL A 174 -28.34 25.83 7.79
N LEU A 175 -28.53 26.50 6.66
CA LEU A 175 -27.91 26.07 5.40
C LEU A 175 -26.37 26.16 5.48
N GLY A 176 -25.81 27.20 6.10
CA GLY A 176 -24.37 27.30 6.34
C GLY A 176 -23.85 26.13 7.18
N PHE A 177 -24.59 25.70 8.20
CA PHE A 177 -24.27 24.51 8.99
C PHE A 177 -24.35 23.21 8.17
N LEU A 178 -25.44 23.00 7.41
CA LEU A 178 -25.61 21.83 6.56
C LEU A 178 -24.51 21.74 5.48
N LEU A 179 -24.10 22.87 4.91
CA LEU A 179 -22.97 22.94 3.97
C LEU A 179 -21.65 22.56 4.63
N MET A 180 -21.35 23.06 5.84
CA MET A 180 -20.14 22.66 6.58
C MET A 180 -20.14 21.17 6.94
N TYR A 181 -21.29 20.59 7.24
CA TYR A 181 -21.46 19.15 7.47
C TYR A 181 -21.22 18.33 6.19
N LEU A 182 -21.86 18.71 5.07
CA LEU A 182 -21.67 18.08 3.76
C LEU A 182 -20.23 18.21 3.25
N ARG A 183 -19.55 19.33 3.50
CA ARG A 183 -18.12 19.51 3.25
C ARG A 183 -17.29 18.48 4.00
N GLY A 184 -17.63 18.19 5.26
CA GLY A 184 -17.04 17.12 6.05
C GLY A 184 -17.27 15.74 5.44
N GLU A 185 -18.53 15.41 5.08
CA GLU A 185 -18.85 14.14 4.40
C GLU A 185 -18.08 13.98 3.08
N ALA A 186 -18.02 15.03 2.26
CA ALA A 186 -17.31 15.03 0.98
C ALA A 186 -15.81 14.78 1.15
N ILE A 187 -15.16 15.54 2.05
CA ILE A 187 -13.73 15.38 2.35
C ILE A 187 -13.43 13.96 2.87
N VAL A 188 -14.26 13.42 3.77
CA VAL A 188 -14.08 12.05 4.29
C VAL A 188 -14.33 10.99 3.20
N LYS A 189 -15.39 11.11 2.39
CA LYS A 189 -15.71 10.22 1.27
C LYS A 189 -14.55 10.19 0.24
N LYS A 190 -14.04 11.37 -0.11
CA LYS A 190 -12.92 11.59 -1.04
C LYS A 190 -11.61 11.05 -0.48
N ARG A 191 -11.25 11.37 0.77
CA ARG A 191 -10.08 10.82 1.48
C ARG A 191 -10.13 9.30 1.53
N ASN A 192 -11.26 8.71 1.92
CA ASN A 192 -11.44 7.26 1.98
C ASN A 192 -11.27 6.60 0.61
N SER A 193 -11.74 7.23 -0.48
CA SER A 193 -11.52 6.73 -1.85
C SER A 193 -10.07 6.82 -2.35
N MET A 194 -9.23 7.66 -1.71
CA MET A 194 -7.79 7.75 -2.00
C MET A 194 -6.94 6.85 -1.08
N LEU A 195 -7.43 6.57 0.14
CA LEU A 195 -6.86 5.62 1.09
C LEU A 195 -7.10 4.16 0.65
N MET A 196 -8.32 3.84 0.23
CA MET A 196 -8.71 2.50 -0.21
C MET A 196 -8.77 2.45 -1.73
N ARG A 197 -7.78 1.80 -2.36
CA ARG A 197 -7.90 1.45 -3.78
C ARG A 197 -9.00 0.39 -3.94
N PRO A 198 -9.98 0.58 -4.85
CA PRO A 198 -10.96 -0.45 -5.14
C PRO A 198 -10.26 -1.70 -5.69
N ALA A 199 -10.67 -2.87 -5.22
CA ALA A 199 -10.19 -4.13 -5.76
C ALA A 199 -10.67 -4.31 -7.20
N VAL A 200 -9.82 -4.90 -8.04
CA VAL A 200 -10.15 -5.26 -9.41
C VAL A 200 -10.62 -6.71 -9.43
N GLU A 201 -11.77 -6.99 -10.02
CA GLU A 201 -12.16 -8.37 -10.32
C GLU A 201 -11.38 -8.91 -11.51
N LEU A 202 -10.79 -10.10 -11.34
CA LEU A 202 -9.97 -10.81 -12.31
C LEU A 202 -10.41 -12.26 -12.41
N ASP A 203 -9.91 -12.96 -13.42
CA ASP A 203 -10.18 -14.38 -13.63
C ASP A 203 -9.15 -15.24 -12.89
N GLY A 204 -9.62 -16.31 -12.23
CA GLY A 204 -8.81 -17.27 -11.49
C GLY A 204 -8.13 -18.34 -12.34
N ILE A 205 -7.78 -19.46 -11.71
CA ILE A 205 -7.18 -20.66 -12.31
C ILE A 205 -8.16 -21.84 -12.39
N SER A 206 -9.19 -21.87 -11.56
CA SER A 206 -10.24 -22.89 -11.56
C SER A 206 -11.44 -22.43 -12.38
N MET A 207 -12.10 -23.37 -13.07
CA MET A 207 -13.37 -23.11 -13.75
C MET A 207 -14.58 -23.39 -12.82
N ASP A 208 -15.73 -22.82 -13.17
CA ASP A 208 -17.03 -23.15 -12.62
C ASP A 208 -17.74 -24.26 -13.43
N ASN A 209 -19.02 -24.49 -13.14
CA ASN A 209 -19.83 -25.52 -13.81
C ASN A 209 -20.20 -25.17 -15.26
N ASP A 210 -20.02 -23.90 -15.68
CA ASP A 210 -20.28 -23.40 -17.03
C ASP A 210 -18.97 -23.31 -17.88
N ASP A 211 -17.86 -23.89 -17.37
CA ASP A 211 -16.49 -23.79 -17.93
C ASP A 211 -15.93 -22.35 -18.01
N LYS A 212 -16.42 -21.44 -17.14
CA LYS A 212 -15.91 -20.07 -17.01
C LYS A 212 -14.93 -19.99 -15.84
N PRO A 213 -13.87 -19.15 -15.90
CA PRO A 213 -12.97 -18.99 -14.77
C PRO A 213 -13.66 -18.33 -13.58
N LEU A 214 -13.46 -18.88 -12.39
CA LEU A 214 -13.94 -18.28 -11.14
C LEU A 214 -13.34 -16.88 -10.96
N ARG A 215 -14.16 -15.93 -10.50
CA ARG A 215 -13.74 -14.55 -10.26
C ARG A 215 -12.97 -14.43 -8.95
N ILE A 216 -11.88 -13.65 -8.97
CA ILE A 216 -11.05 -13.30 -7.80
C ILE A 216 -10.89 -11.78 -7.69
N THR A 217 -10.73 -11.27 -6.48
CA THR A 217 -10.44 -9.85 -6.23
C THR A 217 -8.96 -9.61 -5.98
N ALA A 218 -8.41 -8.52 -6.54
CA ALA A 218 -7.02 -8.12 -6.39
C ALA A 218 -6.83 -6.59 -6.31
N CYS A 219 -6.10 -6.10 -5.31
CA CYS A 219 -5.59 -4.73 -5.25
C CYS A 219 -4.06 -4.67 -5.47
N ASP A 220 -3.44 -3.49 -5.37
CA ASP A 220 -1.98 -3.35 -5.55
C ASP A 220 -1.14 -3.92 -4.39
N LEU A 221 -1.72 -4.29 -3.24
CA LEU A 221 -0.99 -4.93 -2.14
C LEU A 221 -0.51 -6.33 -2.56
N VAL A 222 0.74 -6.65 -2.27
CA VAL A 222 1.33 -8.00 -2.43
C VAL A 222 1.67 -8.54 -1.05
N ILE A 223 1.34 -9.80 -0.79
CA ILE A 223 1.70 -10.52 0.44
C ILE A 223 2.40 -11.82 0.06
N SER A 224 3.62 -12.01 0.52
CA SER A 224 4.34 -13.29 0.41
C SER A 224 3.95 -14.25 1.52
N LEU A 225 4.03 -15.56 1.23
CA LEU A 225 3.81 -16.62 2.22
C LEU A 225 5.06 -16.86 3.08
N GLU A 226 5.42 -15.80 3.82
CA GLU A 226 6.54 -15.66 4.76
C GLU A 226 5.99 -15.18 6.12
N GLY A 227 6.73 -15.41 7.21
CA GLY A 227 6.37 -14.98 8.56
C GLY A 227 5.03 -15.55 9.03
N ILE A 228 4.12 -14.67 9.48
CA ILE A 228 2.80 -15.09 9.94
C ILE A 228 1.94 -15.74 8.83
N PHE A 229 2.19 -15.43 7.55
CA PHE A 229 1.48 -16.00 6.41
C PHE A 229 2.06 -17.34 5.94
N ARG A 230 3.24 -17.73 6.46
CA ARG A 230 3.93 -18.96 6.09
C ARG A 230 3.04 -20.23 6.15
N PRO A 231 2.14 -20.40 7.13
CA PRO A 231 1.27 -21.57 7.20
C PRO A 231 0.29 -21.77 6.03
N LEU A 232 0.03 -20.73 5.22
CA LEU A 232 -0.88 -20.83 4.06
C LEU A 232 -0.26 -21.58 2.85
N SER A 233 1.07 -21.74 2.77
CA SER A 233 1.72 -22.40 1.62
C SER A 233 1.38 -23.89 1.49
N ASN A 234 1.40 -24.42 0.26
CA ASN A 234 1.43 -25.87 0.00
C ASN A 234 2.59 -26.57 0.74
N TYR A 235 3.72 -25.87 0.85
CA TYR A 235 5.01 -26.37 1.31
C TYR A 235 5.22 -26.24 2.83
N TYR A 236 4.24 -25.71 3.57
CA TYR A 236 4.27 -25.71 5.03
C TYR A 236 3.76 -27.05 5.60
N ALA A 237 4.53 -27.66 6.50
CA ALA A 237 4.25 -28.96 7.11
C ALA A 237 3.19 -28.89 8.23
N LEU A 238 1.98 -28.46 7.88
CA LEU A 238 0.80 -28.64 8.74
C LEU A 238 0.07 -29.91 8.32
N SER A 239 0.07 -30.90 9.22
CA SER A 239 -0.74 -32.11 9.07
C SER A 239 -2.23 -31.75 8.99
N PHE A 240 -2.98 -32.43 8.12
CA PHE A 240 -4.43 -32.32 8.04
C PHE A 240 -5.05 -33.70 7.75
N GLU A 241 -6.34 -33.86 8.02
CA GLU A 241 -7.07 -35.11 7.81
C GLU A 241 -7.94 -35.02 6.54
N MET A 242 -7.91 -36.05 5.71
CA MET A 242 -8.72 -36.13 4.51
C MET A 242 -9.05 -37.59 4.17
N LYS A 243 -10.34 -37.93 4.09
CA LYS A 243 -10.83 -39.31 3.89
C LYS A 243 -10.26 -40.30 4.93
N ASN A 244 -10.24 -39.90 6.20
CA ASN A 244 -9.76 -40.68 7.35
C ASN A 244 -8.26 -41.04 7.32
N GLU A 245 -7.47 -40.44 6.41
CA GLU A 245 -6.00 -40.50 6.41
C GLU A 245 -5.42 -39.13 6.80
N VAL A 246 -4.33 -39.13 7.56
CA VAL A 246 -3.59 -37.91 7.97
C VAL A 246 -2.41 -37.67 7.04
N TYR A 247 -2.32 -36.46 6.48
CA TYR A 247 -1.32 -36.06 5.49
C TYR A 247 -0.49 -34.87 6.01
N ARG A 248 0.85 -34.99 6.02
CA ARG A 248 1.78 -33.98 6.59
C ARG A 248 1.75 -32.61 5.89
N SER A 249 1.42 -32.56 4.60
CA SER A 249 1.18 -31.30 3.86
C SER A 249 0.43 -31.55 2.56
N VAL A 250 0.04 -30.47 1.87
CA VAL A 250 -0.67 -30.50 0.58
C VAL A 250 0.14 -31.25 -0.49
N GLU A 251 1.47 -31.07 -0.49
CA GLU A 251 2.36 -31.80 -1.40
C GLU A 251 2.45 -33.29 -1.05
N HIS A 252 2.46 -33.67 0.23
CA HIS A 252 2.42 -35.08 0.63
C HIS A 252 1.15 -35.77 0.10
N TYR A 253 -0.02 -35.13 0.22
CA TYR A 253 -1.27 -35.64 -0.36
C TYR A 253 -1.18 -35.81 -1.88
N ALA A 254 -0.77 -34.74 -2.59
CA ALA A 254 -0.73 -34.74 -4.05
C ALA A 254 0.25 -35.77 -4.63
N TYR A 255 1.42 -35.97 -4.00
CA TYR A 255 2.39 -36.97 -4.43
C TYR A 255 2.01 -38.40 -4.01
N ILE A 256 1.35 -38.60 -2.86
CA ILE A 256 0.77 -39.91 -2.52
C ILE A 256 -0.28 -40.32 -3.56
N LYS A 257 -1.23 -39.44 -3.90
CA LYS A 257 -2.25 -39.75 -4.92
C LYS A 257 -1.67 -39.91 -6.33
N LEU A 258 -0.55 -39.26 -6.65
CA LEU A 258 0.21 -39.55 -7.87
C LEU A 258 0.83 -40.96 -7.85
N PHE A 259 1.41 -41.38 -6.74
CA PHE A 259 2.00 -42.72 -6.59
C PHE A 259 0.92 -43.81 -6.63
N ASP A 260 -0.23 -43.59 -5.99
CA ASP A 260 -1.42 -44.45 -6.07
C ASP A 260 -1.90 -44.58 -7.54
N ALA A 261 -2.04 -43.46 -8.25
CA ALA A 261 -2.49 -43.42 -9.65
C ALA A 261 -1.48 -44.01 -10.66
N LEU A 262 -0.20 -44.10 -10.28
CA LEU A 262 0.88 -44.79 -10.99
C LEU A 262 1.04 -46.26 -10.54
N LYS A 263 0.21 -46.74 -9.58
CA LYS A 263 0.25 -48.09 -8.99
C LYS A 263 1.64 -48.48 -8.45
N LEU A 264 2.31 -47.54 -7.78
CA LEU A 264 3.62 -47.76 -7.18
C LEU A 264 3.50 -48.49 -5.83
N SER A 265 4.55 -49.21 -5.44
CA SER A 265 4.56 -50.04 -4.23
C SER A 265 4.60 -49.24 -2.91
N ASP A 266 4.14 -49.85 -1.82
CA ASP A 266 4.15 -49.25 -0.47
C ASP A 266 5.55 -48.76 -0.06
N LYS A 267 6.61 -49.51 -0.41
CA LYS A 267 8.02 -49.14 -0.19
C LYS A 267 8.48 -47.90 -1.01
N SER A 268 7.61 -47.35 -1.84
CA SER A 268 7.78 -46.13 -2.61
C SER A 268 6.93 -45.01 -2.01
N LEU A 269 5.66 -45.29 -1.68
CA LEU A 269 4.77 -44.40 -0.91
C LEU A 269 5.36 -44.02 0.44
N GLU A 270 5.97 -44.98 1.15
CA GLU A 270 6.55 -44.76 2.47
C GLU A 270 7.68 -43.74 2.45
N LYS A 271 8.44 -43.63 1.35
CA LYS A 271 9.48 -42.59 1.20
C LYS A 271 8.89 -41.19 1.12
N ILE A 272 7.70 -41.05 0.53
CA ILE A 272 6.97 -39.78 0.53
C ILE A 272 6.45 -39.51 1.94
N ARG A 273 5.81 -40.50 2.60
CA ARG A 273 5.31 -40.37 3.99
C ARG A 273 6.40 -40.03 5.01
N THR A 274 7.62 -40.57 4.86
CA THR A 274 8.77 -40.30 5.75
C THR A 274 9.61 -39.10 5.31
N THR A 275 9.28 -38.40 4.22
CA THR A 275 9.96 -37.14 3.88
C THR A 275 9.59 -36.07 4.92
N VAL A 276 10.59 -35.31 5.36
CA VAL A 276 10.40 -34.34 6.46
C VAL A 276 9.94 -33.00 5.91
N ASN A 277 10.77 -32.35 5.08
CA ASN A 277 10.44 -31.07 4.48
C ASN A 277 9.54 -31.27 3.24
N PRO A 278 8.35 -30.65 3.14
CA PRO A 278 7.51 -30.72 1.95
C PRO A 278 8.20 -30.27 0.65
N VAL A 279 9.22 -29.41 0.72
CA VAL A 279 10.03 -28.98 -0.45
C VAL A 279 10.84 -30.14 -1.03
N ASP A 280 11.23 -31.12 -0.22
CA ASP A 280 11.98 -32.30 -0.69
C ASP A 280 11.07 -33.35 -1.35
N VAL A 281 9.74 -33.30 -1.16
CA VAL A 281 8.80 -34.31 -1.68
C VAL A 281 8.90 -34.46 -3.22
N PRO A 282 8.88 -33.39 -4.04
CA PRO A 282 9.16 -33.48 -5.47
C PRO A 282 10.52 -34.11 -5.81
N VAL A 283 11.57 -33.78 -5.04
CA VAL A 283 12.94 -34.25 -5.28
C VAL A 283 13.08 -35.74 -4.96
N VAL A 284 12.43 -36.21 -3.89
CA VAL A 284 12.32 -37.63 -3.53
C VAL A 284 11.48 -38.39 -4.56
N ALA A 285 10.37 -37.81 -5.01
CA ALA A 285 9.52 -38.39 -6.05
C ALA A 285 10.28 -38.62 -7.36
N GLU A 286 10.98 -37.60 -7.88
CA GLU A 286 11.84 -37.75 -9.06
C GLU A 286 12.91 -38.83 -8.87
N ARG A 287 13.54 -38.89 -7.69
CA ARG A 287 14.56 -39.90 -7.38
C ARG A 287 13.97 -41.32 -7.39
N VAL A 288 12.71 -41.50 -6.99
CA VAL A 288 11.98 -42.77 -7.10
C VAL A 288 11.64 -43.07 -8.57
N PHE A 289 11.09 -42.12 -9.32
CA PHE A 289 10.73 -42.31 -10.73
C PHE A 289 11.93 -42.72 -11.59
N ARG A 290 13.07 -42.04 -11.41
CA ARG A 290 14.35 -42.39 -12.05
C ARG A 290 14.85 -43.78 -11.63
N LYS A 291 14.69 -44.18 -10.37
CA LYS A 291 15.09 -45.54 -9.90
C LYS A 291 14.17 -46.65 -10.43
N LEU A 292 12.92 -46.34 -10.75
CA LEU A 292 11.94 -47.28 -11.30
C LEU A 292 11.90 -47.27 -12.84
N ASN A 293 12.74 -46.47 -13.51
CA ASN A 293 12.75 -46.30 -14.97
C ASN A 293 11.38 -45.95 -15.58
N LEU A 294 10.55 -45.21 -14.86
CA LEU A 294 9.26 -44.75 -15.37
C LEU A 294 9.45 -43.79 -16.54
N THR A 295 8.67 -43.97 -17.61
CA THR A 295 8.72 -43.08 -18.77
C THR A 295 8.08 -41.72 -18.44
N PRO A 296 8.54 -40.61 -19.07
CA PRO A 296 7.90 -39.31 -18.90
C PRO A 296 6.41 -39.32 -19.24
N GLU A 297 6.02 -40.07 -20.27
CA GLU A 297 4.63 -40.19 -20.75
C GLU A 297 3.71 -40.84 -19.70
N GLN A 298 4.16 -41.90 -19.03
CA GLN A 298 3.42 -42.52 -17.92
C GLN A 298 3.18 -41.52 -16.78
N ILE A 299 4.23 -40.77 -16.40
CA ILE A 299 4.14 -39.76 -15.33
C ILE A 299 3.17 -38.64 -15.75
N GLU A 300 3.33 -38.09 -16.95
CA GLU A 300 2.53 -36.94 -17.42
C GLU A 300 1.04 -37.30 -17.58
N SER A 301 0.73 -38.53 -18.00
CA SER A 301 -0.65 -39.04 -18.06
C SER A 301 -1.41 -38.99 -16.73
N LYS A 302 -0.69 -38.94 -15.59
CA LYS A 302 -1.24 -38.80 -14.24
C LYS A 302 -0.94 -37.44 -13.60
N ARG A 303 0.15 -36.75 -13.98
CA ARG A 303 0.51 -35.40 -13.49
C ARG A 303 -0.63 -34.40 -13.71
N SER A 304 -1.36 -34.53 -14.82
CA SER A 304 -2.57 -33.74 -15.12
C SER A 304 -3.63 -33.71 -14.01
N LYS A 305 -3.71 -34.74 -13.16
CA LYS A 305 -4.63 -34.78 -12.01
C LYS A 305 -4.06 -34.11 -10.73
N MET A 306 -2.76 -33.84 -10.65
CA MET A 306 -2.12 -33.27 -9.45
C MET A 306 -2.66 -31.91 -9.05
N ASP A 307 -2.99 -31.05 -10.03
CA ASP A 307 -3.52 -29.72 -9.72
C ASP A 307 -4.85 -29.82 -8.96
N ARG A 308 -5.74 -30.74 -9.38
CA ARG A 308 -7.01 -31.01 -8.67
C ARG A 308 -6.77 -31.59 -7.27
N TRP A 309 -5.77 -32.46 -7.10
CA TRP A 309 -5.41 -33.01 -5.78
C TRP A 309 -4.86 -31.93 -4.84
N ARG A 310 -4.00 -31.03 -5.32
CA ARG A 310 -3.50 -29.88 -4.56
C ARG A 310 -4.63 -28.91 -4.20
N GLN A 311 -5.52 -28.60 -5.15
CA GLN A 311 -6.70 -27.76 -4.91
C GLN A 311 -7.60 -28.34 -3.81
N SER A 312 -7.90 -29.63 -3.87
CA SER A 312 -8.72 -30.31 -2.88
C SER A 312 -8.04 -30.35 -1.50
N ALA A 313 -6.76 -30.73 -1.43
CA ALA A 313 -6.00 -30.77 -0.19
C ALA A 313 -5.84 -29.38 0.46
N MET A 314 -5.59 -28.33 -0.33
CA MET A 314 -5.53 -26.96 0.18
C MET A 314 -6.89 -26.50 0.70
N LYS A 315 -7.99 -26.78 -0.02
CA LYS A 315 -9.35 -26.51 0.48
C LYS A 315 -9.55 -27.16 1.85
N HIS A 316 -9.28 -28.46 1.98
CA HIS A 316 -9.40 -29.20 3.25
C HIS A 316 -8.54 -28.59 4.37
N LYS A 317 -7.25 -28.31 4.10
CA LYS A 317 -6.32 -27.65 5.04
C LYS A 317 -6.86 -26.31 5.56
N ILE A 318 -7.34 -25.43 4.67
CA ILE A 318 -7.90 -24.12 5.06
C ILE A 318 -9.23 -24.26 5.82
N THR A 319 -10.07 -25.26 5.48
CA THR A 319 -11.35 -25.48 6.20
C THR A 319 -11.21 -26.18 7.55
N GLN A 320 -10.19 -27.03 7.74
CA GLN A 320 -9.97 -27.75 9.00
C GLN A 320 -9.41 -26.83 10.10
N TYR A 321 -8.60 -25.83 9.71
CA TYR A 321 -7.95 -24.91 10.64
C TYR A 321 -8.57 -23.52 10.54
N ASP A 322 -9.46 -23.17 11.47
CA ASP A 322 -10.12 -21.85 11.50
C ASP A 322 -9.11 -20.69 11.54
N TYR A 323 -7.97 -20.86 12.21
CA TYR A 323 -6.87 -19.89 12.15
C TYR A 323 -6.41 -19.62 10.71
N LEU A 324 -6.26 -20.65 9.86
CA LEU A 324 -5.87 -20.46 8.46
C LEU A 324 -6.97 -19.79 7.64
N ARG A 325 -8.24 -20.09 7.91
CA ARG A 325 -9.38 -19.36 7.34
C ARG A 325 -9.32 -17.88 7.69
N GLN A 326 -9.13 -17.54 8.96
CA GLN A 326 -9.06 -16.16 9.45
C GLN A 326 -7.80 -15.42 8.96
N LEU A 327 -6.65 -16.08 8.92
CA LEU A 327 -5.38 -15.57 8.37
C LEU A 327 -5.47 -15.32 6.87
N LEU A 328 -6.16 -16.18 6.12
CA LEU A 328 -6.40 -15.96 4.70
C LEU A 328 -7.33 -14.75 4.47
N LEU A 329 -8.37 -14.61 5.29
CA LEU A 329 -9.27 -13.44 5.24
C LEU A 329 -8.58 -12.13 5.63
N SER A 330 -7.63 -12.15 6.57
CA SER A 330 -6.89 -10.94 6.99
C SER A 330 -5.94 -10.37 5.92
N THR A 331 -5.73 -11.08 4.81
CA THR A 331 -5.02 -10.57 3.62
C THR A 331 -5.79 -9.49 2.84
N GLY A 332 -7.07 -9.25 3.14
CA GLY A 332 -7.91 -8.29 2.40
C GLY A 332 -8.01 -8.69 0.92
N ASP A 333 -7.85 -7.74 0.00
CA ASP A 333 -7.82 -8.00 -1.45
C ASP A 333 -6.39 -8.14 -2.02
N ALA A 334 -5.38 -8.40 -1.19
CA ALA A 334 -4.00 -8.52 -1.66
C ALA A 334 -3.78 -9.62 -2.70
N ILE A 335 -2.78 -9.45 -3.56
CA ILE A 335 -2.19 -10.49 -4.39
C ILE A 335 -1.31 -11.37 -3.49
N ILE A 336 -1.73 -12.61 -3.28
CA ILE A 336 -0.98 -13.58 -2.48
C ILE A 336 0.10 -14.23 -3.36
N VAL A 337 1.34 -14.33 -2.88
CA VAL A 337 2.46 -14.94 -3.61
C VAL A 337 3.19 -15.99 -2.77
N ASP A 338 3.26 -17.23 -3.26
CA ASP A 338 4.07 -18.28 -2.61
C ASP A 338 5.51 -18.21 -3.14
N CYS A 339 6.41 -17.52 -2.43
CA CYS A 339 7.82 -17.37 -2.81
C CYS A 339 8.68 -18.63 -2.57
N THR A 340 8.10 -19.77 -2.18
CA THR A 340 8.89 -20.95 -1.79
C THR A 340 9.66 -21.56 -2.97
N TYR A 341 10.86 -22.06 -2.70
CA TYR A 341 11.53 -23.01 -3.58
C TYR A 341 10.66 -24.27 -3.75
N GLY A 342 10.05 -24.45 -4.92
CA GLY A 342 9.02 -25.46 -5.17
C GLY A 342 8.78 -25.71 -6.67
N GLU A 343 7.66 -26.32 -7.03
CA GLU A 343 7.34 -26.58 -8.44
C GLU A 343 7.02 -25.25 -9.17
N PRO A 344 7.75 -24.86 -10.24
CA PRO A 344 7.67 -23.51 -10.84
C PRO A 344 6.35 -23.10 -11.51
N MET A 345 5.29 -23.91 -11.41
CA MET A 345 3.93 -23.55 -11.80
C MET A 345 3.05 -23.23 -10.58
N TRP A 346 3.46 -23.68 -9.38
CA TRP A 346 2.74 -23.52 -8.13
C TRP A 346 3.29 -22.41 -7.24
N THR A 347 4.61 -22.22 -7.22
CA THR A 347 5.27 -21.10 -6.53
C THR A 347 5.63 -19.97 -7.50
N CYS A 348 5.94 -18.79 -6.96
CA CYS A 348 6.46 -17.64 -7.67
C CYS A 348 8.00 -17.63 -7.55
N ALA A 349 8.72 -17.54 -8.67
CA ALA A 349 10.19 -17.38 -8.64
C ALA A 349 10.62 -15.91 -8.43
N ALA A 350 9.68 -15.02 -8.09
CA ALA A 350 9.92 -13.62 -7.78
C ALA A 350 9.81 -13.40 -6.25
N PRO A 351 10.89 -12.96 -5.57
CA PRO A 351 10.79 -12.50 -4.18
C PRO A 351 9.91 -11.23 -4.08
N GLU A 352 9.33 -10.99 -2.90
CA GLU A 352 8.36 -9.90 -2.67
C GLU A 352 8.92 -8.53 -3.10
N ASP A 353 10.19 -8.27 -2.78
CA ASP A 353 10.88 -7.01 -3.07
C ASP A 353 10.83 -6.64 -4.57
N ARG A 354 10.96 -7.66 -5.42
CA ARG A 354 11.06 -7.57 -6.87
C ARG A 354 9.69 -7.37 -7.50
N ILE A 355 8.64 -7.92 -6.89
CA ILE A 355 7.25 -7.69 -7.31
C ILE A 355 6.81 -6.28 -6.94
N GLN A 356 7.07 -5.85 -5.69
CA GLN A 356 6.87 -4.46 -5.27
C GLN A 356 7.59 -3.47 -6.21
N LYS A 357 8.84 -3.78 -6.58
CA LYS A 357 9.63 -2.98 -7.54
C LYS A 357 9.05 -2.98 -8.95
N LEU A 358 8.40 -4.06 -9.41
CA LEU A 358 7.67 -4.05 -10.68
C LEU A 358 6.41 -3.16 -10.62
N LEU A 359 5.70 -3.11 -9.49
CA LEU A 359 4.50 -2.27 -9.32
C LEU A 359 4.78 -0.76 -9.38
N THR A 360 6.00 -0.31 -9.10
CA THR A 360 6.40 1.11 -9.31
C THR A 360 6.24 1.55 -10.77
N LYS A 361 6.33 0.63 -11.74
CA LYS A 361 6.25 0.94 -13.17
C LYS A 361 4.81 1.33 -13.54
N SER A 362 4.65 2.51 -14.16
CA SER A 362 3.34 3.05 -14.55
C SER A 362 2.47 2.11 -15.39
N LYS A 363 3.09 1.25 -16.22
CA LYS A 363 2.39 0.27 -17.07
C LYS A 363 1.99 -1.03 -16.35
N VAL A 364 2.33 -1.21 -15.07
CA VAL A 364 2.07 -2.41 -14.26
C VAL A 364 0.99 -2.13 -13.22
N ASN A 365 0.06 -3.07 -13.09
CA ASN A 365 -1.15 -3.03 -12.25
C ASN A 365 -1.52 -4.47 -11.80
N PRO A 366 -2.49 -4.65 -10.89
CA PRO A 366 -2.86 -5.97 -10.38
C PRO A 366 -3.22 -7.00 -11.46
N SER A 367 -4.03 -6.61 -12.45
CA SER A 367 -4.38 -7.47 -13.61
C SER A 367 -3.13 -8.09 -14.24
N LYS A 368 -2.14 -7.29 -14.63
CA LYS A 368 -0.96 -7.80 -15.34
C LYS A 368 -0.07 -8.68 -14.48
N LEU A 369 0.00 -8.46 -13.17
CA LEU A 369 0.70 -9.39 -12.28
C LEU A 369 0.00 -10.75 -12.26
N VAL A 370 -1.32 -10.76 -12.11
CA VAL A 370 -2.14 -11.98 -12.12
C VAL A 370 -2.08 -12.69 -13.48
N ASP A 371 -2.16 -11.95 -14.59
CA ASP A 371 -2.04 -12.48 -15.96
C ASP A 371 -0.68 -13.17 -16.18
N TRP A 372 0.42 -12.55 -15.71
CA TRP A 372 1.76 -13.14 -15.77
C TRP A 372 1.92 -14.37 -14.88
N MET A 373 1.28 -14.40 -13.70
CA MET A 373 1.27 -15.57 -12.83
C MET A 373 0.52 -16.74 -13.49
N ARG A 374 -0.72 -16.50 -13.92
CA ARG A 374 -1.63 -17.51 -14.50
C ARG A 374 -1.00 -18.33 -15.63
N ASN A 375 -0.22 -17.71 -16.51
CA ASN A 375 0.33 -18.38 -17.70
C ASN A 375 1.73 -17.93 -18.09
N LYS A 376 2.57 -18.90 -18.50
CA LYS A 376 3.76 -18.63 -19.34
C LYS A 376 3.31 -18.36 -20.78
N SER A 377 3.09 -17.10 -21.15
CA SER A 377 2.92 -16.75 -22.56
C SER A 377 4.29 -16.62 -23.25
N ASN A 378 4.44 -17.19 -24.44
CA ASN A 378 5.64 -17.00 -25.28
C ASN A 378 5.76 -15.57 -25.84
N LYS A 379 4.83 -14.67 -25.51
CA LYS A 379 4.83 -13.24 -25.90
C LYS A 379 5.42 -12.35 -24.80
N ASP A 380 5.56 -12.84 -23.57
CA ASP A 380 6.10 -12.06 -22.47
C ASP A 380 7.61 -11.87 -22.59
N ALA A 381 8.08 -10.69 -22.15
CA ALA A 381 9.49 -10.38 -22.17
C ALA A 381 10.26 -11.33 -21.23
N LYS A 382 11.42 -11.82 -21.67
CA LYS A 382 12.32 -12.64 -20.82
C LYS A 382 12.62 -11.99 -19.45
N ALA A 383 12.55 -10.67 -19.38
CA ALA A 383 12.69 -9.85 -18.18
C ALA A 383 11.52 -9.92 -17.16
N VAL A 384 10.48 -10.72 -17.40
CA VAL A 384 9.42 -11.05 -16.41
C VAL A 384 9.17 -12.56 -16.26
N TYR A 385 9.98 -13.44 -16.88
CA TYR A 385 9.78 -14.90 -16.86
C TYR A 385 9.82 -15.53 -15.45
N PHE A 386 10.39 -14.83 -14.46
CA PHE A 386 10.38 -15.22 -13.04
C PHE A 386 9.02 -14.98 -12.33
N MET A 387 8.09 -14.25 -12.95
CA MET A 387 6.74 -14.00 -12.42
C MET A 387 5.75 -15.13 -12.67
N SER A 388 6.04 -16.04 -13.61
CA SER A 388 5.10 -17.10 -14.01
C SER A 388 5.00 -18.21 -12.98
N GLY A 389 3.78 -18.67 -12.69
CA GLY A 389 3.51 -19.71 -11.70
C GLY A 389 2.51 -19.23 -10.65
N ASN A 390 2.82 -19.40 -9.37
CA ASN A 390 2.00 -18.95 -8.25
C ASN A 390 0.55 -19.48 -8.22
N LYS A 391 0.29 -20.70 -8.73
CA LYS A 391 -1.04 -21.34 -8.56
C LYS A 391 -1.45 -21.46 -7.08
N THR A 392 -0.52 -21.57 -6.14
CA THR A 392 -0.84 -21.52 -4.69
C THR A 392 -1.53 -20.20 -4.32
N GLY A 393 -0.94 -19.06 -4.67
CA GLY A 393 -1.48 -17.74 -4.34
C GLY A 393 -2.81 -17.46 -5.01
N LEU A 394 -2.95 -17.81 -6.30
CA LEU A 394 -4.20 -17.63 -7.05
C LEU A 394 -5.34 -18.51 -6.49
N LEU A 395 -5.06 -19.76 -6.11
CA LEU A 395 -6.02 -20.63 -5.43
C LEU A 395 -6.44 -20.06 -4.06
N LEU A 396 -5.49 -19.53 -3.28
CA LEU A 396 -5.80 -18.89 -2.00
C LEU A 396 -6.71 -17.66 -2.19
N MET A 397 -6.55 -16.90 -3.27
CA MET A 397 -7.45 -15.79 -3.62
C MET A 397 -8.87 -16.26 -4.00
N GLU A 398 -9.01 -17.39 -4.73
CA GLU A 398 -10.32 -18.02 -4.99
C GLU A 398 -11.00 -18.51 -3.70
N LEU A 399 -10.25 -19.19 -2.82
CA LEU A 399 -10.75 -19.66 -1.53
C LEU A 399 -11.13 -18.48 -0.63
N ARG A 400 -10.33 -17.42 -0.61
CA ARG A 400 -10.61 -16.17 0.12
C ARG A 400 -11.94 -15.56 -0.31
N GLY A 401 -12.21 -15.44 -1.60
CA GLY A 401 -13.49 -14.93 -2.11
C GLY A 401 -14.69 -15.73 -1.61
N LYS A 402 -14.61 -17.07 -1.70
CA LYS A 402 -15.64 -18.02 -1.23
C LYS A 402 -15.81 -18.09 0.30
N LEU A 403 -14.84 -17.58 1.06
CA LEU A 403 -14.91 -17.49 2.52
C LEU A 403 -15.40 -16.09 2.96
N ALA A 404 -15.01 -15.04 2.23
CA ALA A 404 -15.39 -13.66 2.49
C ALA A 404 -16.87 -13.37 2.25
N SER A 405 -17.53 -14.11 1.34
CA SER A 405 -19.00 -14.09 1.19
C SER A 405 -19.75 -14.55 2.44
N ASN A 406 -19.09 -15.31 3.32
CA ASN A 406 -19.72 -15.99 4.44
C ASN A 406 -19.37 -15.36 5.81
N THR A 407 -18.47 -14.37 5.84
CA THR A 407 -18.18 -13.57 7.05
C THR A 407 -17.52 -12.23 6.71
N ILE A 408 -17.90 -11.20 7.48
CA ILE A 408 -17.34 -9.84 7.41
C ILE A 408 -16.19 -9.67 8.43
N GLU A 409 -16.11 -10.52 9.46
CA GLU A 409 -15.10 -10.44 10.52
C GLU A 409 -13.68 -10.73 10.00
N ARG A 410 -12.69 -10.02 10.53
CA ARG A 410 -11.26 -10.18 10.18
C ARG A 410 -10.41 -10.08 11.44
N ILE A 411 -9.58 -11.08 11.71
CA ILE A 411 -8.64 -11.03 12.84
C ILE A 411 -7.53 -9.99 12.59
N PRO A 412 -7.04 -9.29 13.63
CA PRO A 412 -5.77 -8.57 13.54
C PRO A 412 -4.61 -9.57 13.47
N LEU A 413 -3.55 -9.23 12.75
CA LEU A 413 -2.35 -10.09 12.61
C LEU A 413 -1.55 -10.23 13.91
N ALA A 414 -1.74 -9.31 14.85
CA ALA A 414 -1.12 -9.34 16.17
C ALA A 414 -2.01 -8.64 17.19
N THR A 415 -1.91 -9.04 18.46
CA THR A 415 -2.76 -8.57 19.56
C THR A 415 -2.79 -7.02 19.64
N PRO A 416 -3.96 -6.38 19.78
CA PRO A 416 -4.06 -4.95 20.01
C PRO A 416 -3.28 -4.51 21.26
N MET A 417 -2.67 -3.32 21.24
CA MET A 417 -2.00 -2.79 22.41
C MET A 417 -3.02 -2.36 23.47
N PRO A 418 -2.78 -2.60 24.78
CA PRO A 418 -3.76 -2.33 25.83
C PRO A 418 -3.95 -0.83 26.15
N ALA A 419 -3.05 0.03 25.71
CA ALA A 419 -3.14 1.47 25.93
C ALA A 419 -3.79 2.19 24.74
N ASN A 420 -4.89 2.89 25.00
CA ASN A 420 -5.43 3.87 24.08
C ASN A 420 -4.56 5.14 24.11
N PHE A 421 -3.72 5.33 23.10
CA PHE A 421 -2.87 6.52 22.94
C PHE A 421 -3.60 7.70 22.26
N ALA A 422 -4.76 7.49 21.64
CA ALA A 422 -5.45 8.51 20.83
C ALA A 422 -5.77 9.83 21.57
N PRO A 423 -6.18 9.87 22.85
CA PRO A 423 -6.40 11.12 23.57
C PRO A 423 -5.12 11.73 24.16
N MET A 424 -3.97 11.07 24.04
CA MET A 424 -2.69 11.53 24.59
C MET A 424 -1.78 12.14 23.53
N ILE A 425 -1.85 11.69 22.27
CA ILE A 425 -0.92 12.15 21.23
C ILE A 425 -1.24 13.55 20.70
N THR A 426 -0.19 14.36 20.59
CA THR A 426 -0.20 15.66 19.91
C THR A 426 -0.22 15.51 18.38
N GLN A 427 -0.32 16.63 17.67
CA GLN A 427 -0.09 16.69 16.23
C GLN A 427 1.38 16.50 15.81
N HIS A 428 2.33 16.40 16.76
CA HIS A 428 3.75 16.24 16.43
C HIS A 428 4.08 14.80 16.03
N LEU A 429 4.87 14.66 14.96
CA LEU A 429 5.21 13.39 14.32
C LEU A 429 6.73 13.18 14.30
N VAL A 430 7.20 12.27 15.16
CA VAL A 430 8.60 11.86 15.23
C VAL A 430 8.76 10.54 14.49
N CYS A 431 9.40 10.60 13.33
CA CYS A 431 9.76 9.45 12.54
C CYS A 431 11.13 8.92 13.00
N PHE A 432 11.33 7.61 12.94
CA PHE A 432 12.62 6.97 13.21
C PHE A 432 12.80 5.71 12.35
N THR A 433 14.03 5.37 12.02
CA THR A 433 14.37 4.31 11.04
C THR A 433 15.09 3.13 11.70
N PRO A 434 15.47 2.05 10.96
CA PRO A 434 16.11 0.90 11.57
C PRO A 434 17.51 1.18 12.18
N GLU A 435 18.16 2.29 11.80
CA GLU A 435 19.42 2.75 12.42
C GLU A 435 19.23 3.58 13.70
N SER A 436 17.99 3.98 14.03
CA SER A 436 17.68 4.78 15.23
C SER A 436 18.12 4.11 16.52
N VAL A 437 18.49 4.90 17.53
CA VAL A 437 18.80 4.40 18.88
C VAL A 437 17.61 3.71 19.59
N TRP A 438 16.39 3.87 19.07
CA TRP A 438 15.18 3.21 19.57
C TRP A 438 14.82 1.93 18.77
N SER A 439 15.58 1.60 17.73
CA SER A 439 15.46 0.35 16.98
C SER A 439 16.01 -0.82 17.79
N PRO A 440 15.38 -2.01 17.78
CA PRO A 440 16.00 -3.21 18.36
C PRO A 440 17.29 -3.62 17.62
N LEU A 441 17.51 -3.10 16.41
CA LEU A 441 18.73 -3.30 15.63
C LEU A 441 19.87 -2.35 16.03
N TYR A 442 19.65 -1.39 16.93
CA TYR A 442 20.72 -0.50 17.40
C TYR A 442 21.81 -1.30 18.15
N PRO A 443 23.10 -1.22 17.77
CA PRO A 443 24.17 -2.07 18.32
C PRO A 443 24.69 -1.53 19.67
N ALA A 444 23.82 -1.53 20.68
CA ALA A 444 24.18 -1.16 22.06
C ALA A 444 24.10 -2.37 22.99
N GLU A 445 25.18 -2.62 23.74
CA GLU A 445 25.29 -3.71 24.70
C GLU A 445 24.17 -3.64 25.76
N ILE A 446 23.47 -4.76 25.98
CA ILE A 446 22.51 -4.90 27.10
C ILE A 446 22.79 -6.17 27.90
N LYS A 447 22.60 -6.09 29.22
CA LYS A 447 22.75 -7.22 30.15
C LYS A 447 21.37 -7.75 30.55
N PRO A 448 21.03 -9.03 30.26
CA PRO A 448 19.72 -9.62 30.59
C PRO A 448 19.45 -9.77 32.10
N GLY A 449 20.50 -9.76 32.92
CA GLY A 449 20.49 -9.92 34.36
C GLY A 449 21.91 -9.83 34.92
N PRO A 450 22.10 -9.77 36.25
CA PRO A 450 23.40 -9.51 36.87
C PRO A 450 24.45 -10.59 36.56
N ASP A 451 24.05 -11.87 36.56
CA ASP A 451 24.94 -13.02 36.32
C ASP A 451 24.94 -13.53 34.87
N GLN A 452 24.28 -12.81 33.95
CA GLN A 452 24.20 -13.20 32.53
C GLN A 452 25.20 -12.41 31.68
N PRO A 453 25.78 -13.02 30.64
CA PRO A 453 26.71 -12.32 29.76
C PRO A 453 26.01 -11.14 29.04
N PRO A 454 26.74 -10.07 28.73
CA PRO A 454 26.24 -9.02 27.85
C PRO A 454 25.85 -9.56 26.47
N LEU A 455 24.79 -9.00 25.90
CA LEU A 455 24.36 -9.26 24.53
C LEU A 455 24.65 -8.02 23.66
N PRO A 456 25.16 -8.17 22.41
CA PRO A 456 25.61 -7.02 21.60
C PRO A 456 24.51 -6.03 21.19
N SER A 457 23.23 -6.42 21.24
CA SER A 457 22.10 -5.54 20.96
C SER A 457 20.76 -6.08 21.49
N PRO A 458 19.68 -5.27 21.51
CA PRO A 458 18.33 -5.75 21.82
C PRO A 458 17.85 -6.88 20.88
N ALA A 459 18.23 -6.88 19.60
CA ALA A 459 17.93 -7.97 18.67
C ALA A 459 18.44 -9.34 19.17
N HIS A 460 19.61 -9.39 19.79
CA HIS A 460 20.18 -10.63 20.35
C HIS A 460 19.37 -11.12 21.58
N TYR A 461 18.79 -10.22 22.39
CA TYR A 461 17.87 -10.61 23.46
C TYR A 461 16.56 -11.18 22.90
N VAL A 462 16.02 -10.57 21.84
CA VAL A 462 14.82 -11.08 21.15
C VAL A 462 15.10 -12.45 20.53
N ALA A 463 16.28 -12.64 19.92
CA ALA A 463 16.71 -13.92 19.35
C ALA A 463 16.89 -15.02 20.41
N MET A 464 17.56 -14.72 21.53
CA MET A 464 17.68 -15.62 22.68
C MET A 464 16.29 -16.01 23.24
N THR A 465 15.38 -15.04 23.35
CA THR A 465 14.00 -15.26 23.81
C THR A 465 13.20 -16.11 22.82
N ALA A 466 13.36 -15.86 21.51
CA ALA A 466 12.73 -16.65 20.45
C ALA A 466 13.23 -18.09 20.44
N ALA A 467 14.54 -18.31 20.52
CA ALA A 467 15.17 -19.63 20.55
C ALA A 467 14.63 -20.48 21.72
N LYS A 468 14.53 -19.87 22.91
CA LYS A 468 13.96 -20.50 24.11
C LYS A 468 12.47 -20.81 23.98
N TYR A 469 11.68 -19.92 23.37
CA TYR A 469 10.22 -20.07 23.27
C TYR A 469 9.80 -21.05 22.15
N LEU A 470 10.41 -20.91 20.97
CA LEU A 470 10.14 -21.72 19.79
C LEU A 470 10.84 -23.10 19.83
N GLY A 471 11.70 -23.35 20.82
CA GLY A 471 12.37 -24.64 21.01
C GLY A 471 13.45 -24.91 19.96
N PHE A 472 14.34 -23.95 19.74
CA PHE A 472 15.50 -24.15 18.88
C PHE A 472 16.44 -25.21 19.50
N ASN A 473 17.10 -26.00 18.64
CA ASN A 473 18.19 -26.86 19.09
C ASN A 473 19.48 -26.03 19.29
N GLN A 474 20.52 -26.64 19.87
CA GLN A 474 21.77 -25.93 20.14
C GLN A 474 22.40 -25.35 18.87
N SER A 475 22.50 -26.13 17.77
CA SER A 475 23.09 -25.66 16.51
C SER A 475 22.28 -24.53 15.85
N ASP A 476 20.95 -24.56 15.93
CA ASP A 476 20.08 -23.48 15.45
C ASP A 476 20.29 -22.20 16.32
N THR A 477 20.51 -22.37 17.62
CA THR A 477 20.73 -21.26 18.56
C THR A 477 22.12 -20.64 18.38
N ASP A 478 23.16 -21.48 18.31
CA ASP A 478 24.54 -21.07 18.08
C ASP A 478 24.65 -20.30 16.76
N TYR A 479 24.02 -20.81 15.69
CA TYR A 479 24.01 -20.13 14.39
C TYR A 479 23.40 -18.72 14.46
N VAL A 480 22.30 -18.51 15.17
CA VAL A 480 21.68 -17.17 15.29
C VAL A 480 22.50 -16.23 16.19
N MET A 481 23.20 -16.76 17.19
CA MET A 481 23.93 -15.98 18.21
C MET A 481 25.44 -15.85 17.95
N GLU A 482 26.00 -16.50 16.92
CA GLU A 482 27.42 -16.43 16.53
C GLU A 482 27.86 -15.03 16.10
N THR A 483 26.98 -14.29 15.43
CA THR A 483 27.29 -12.95 14.92
C THR A 483 27.07 -11.89 16.00
N ASN A 484 27.91 -10.84 15.98
CA ASN A 484 27.71 -9.62 16.77
C ASN A 484 26.87 -8.57 16.01
N SER A 485 26.57 -8.81 14.72
CA SER A 485 25.78 -7.88 13.90
C SER A 485 24.30 -8.02 14.24
N SER A 486 23.72 -6.99 14.82
CA SER A 486 22.29 -6.91 15.17
C SER A 486 21.36 -7.19 13.99
N LEU A 487 21.71 -6.64 12.82
CA LEU A 487 21.02 -6.83 11.53
C LEU A 487 21.10 -8.29 11.07
N GLU A 488 22.29 -8.90 11.14
CA GLU A 488 22.49 -10.30 10.72
C GLU A 488 21.83 -11.27 11.70
N CYS A 489 21.90 -11.02 13.01
CA CYS A 489 21.20 -11.80 14.03
C CYS A 489 19.68 -11.78 13.79
N TRP A 490 19.11 -10.62 13.45
CA TRP A 490 17.68 -10.50 13.11
C TRP A 490 17.31 -11.27 11.83
N GLN A 491 18.18 -11.25 10.81
CA GLN A 491 18.00 -12.04 9.59
C GLN A 491 18.08 -13.55 9.90
N ARG A 492 19.19 -14.02 10.49
CA ARG A 492 19.41 -15.43 10.86
C ARG A 492 18.29 -15.98 11.74
N LEU A 493 17.75 -15.15 12.65
CA LEU A 493 16.59 -15.49 13.47
C LEU A 493 15.37 -15.84 12.60
N HIS A 494 14.99 -14.97 11.66
CA HIS A 494 13.82 -15.21 10.81
C HIS A 494 14.07 -16.37 9.85
N GLU A 495 15.27 -16.46 9.26
CA GLU A 495 15.70 -17.61 8.45
C GLU A 495 15.51 -18.94 9.20
N THR A 496 15.90 -18.98 10.49
CA THR A 496 15.75 -20.16 11.36
C THR A 496 14.28 -20.45 11.74
N ILE A 497 13.39 -19.45 11.70
CA ILE A 497 11.94 -19.64 11.87
C ILE A 497 11.30 -20.19 10.59
N GLU A 498 11.70 -19.70 9.41
CA GLU A 498 11.12 -20.11 8.12
C GLU A 498 11.54 -21.51 7.66
N PHE A 499 12.81 -21.89 7.87
CA PHE A 499 13.38 -23.15 7.37
C PHE A 499 13.26 -24.34 8.34
N ARG A 500 12.64 -24.17 9.50
CA ARG A 500 12.45 -25.24 10.49
C ARG A 500 10.97 -25.46 10.74
N ASP A 501 10.49 -26.68 10.49
CA ASP A 501 9.18 -27.11 10.97
C ASP A 501 9.13 -26.95 12.50
N ARG A 502 8.24 -26.08 12.97
CA ARG A 502 7.94 -25.82 14.39
C ARG A 502 6.43 -25.92 14.60
N ASP A 503 6.05 -26.08 15.86
CA ASP A 503 4.66 -26.05 16.34
C ASP A 503 3.95 -24.75 15.90
N MET A 504 2.87 -24.89 15.13
CA MET A 504 2.14 -23.77 14.53
C MET A 504 1.60 -22.79 15.58
N GLU A 505 1.13 -23.31 16.73
CA GLU A 505 0.57 -22.46 17.79
C GLU A 505 1.63 -21.54 18.40
N ARG A 506 2.87 -22.03 18.51
CA ARG A 506 4.01 -21.23 18.98
C ARG A 506 4.46 -20.21 17.96
N VAL A 507 4.53 -20.57 16.67
CA VAL A 507 4.91 -19.62 15.61
C VAL A 507 3.85 -18.52 15.49
N GLN A 508 2.57 -18.87 15.56
CA GLN A 508 1.47 -17.91 15.61
C GLN A 508 1.57 -17.00 16.84
N SER A 509 1.65 -17.55 18.06
CA SER A 509 1.74 -16.77 19.30
C SER A 509 3.01 -15.92 19.36
N TRP A 510 4.10 -16.35 18.71
CA TRP A 510 5.30 -15.54 18.51
C TRP A 510 5.00 -14.30 17.70
N PHE A 511 4.49 -14.42 16.47
CA PHE A 511 4.18 -13.25 15.63
C PHE A 511 3.04 -12.38 16.18
N MET A 512 2.08 -12.96 16.90
CA MET A 512 0.92 -12.24 17.43
C MET A 512 1.18 -11.43 18.70
N GLU A 513 2.01 -11.93 19.63
CA GLU A 513 2.18 -11.33 20.96
C GLU A 513 3.62 -11.42 21.49
N ARG A 514 4.23 -12.61 21.46
CA ARG A 514 5.49 -12.85 22.19
C ARG A 514 6.67 -12.11 21.57
N ARG A 515 6.69 -11.89 20.26
CA ARG A 515 7.69 -11.06 19.56
C ARG A 515 7.61 -9.61 20.04
N GLN A 516 6.42 -9.03 20.12
CA GLN A 516 6.18 -7.65 20.58
C GLN A 516 6.54 -7.50 22.06
N LYS A 517 6.21 -8.49 22.89
CA LYS A 517 6.64 -8.54 24.29
C LYS A 517 8.17 -8.61 24.43
N ALA A 518 8.84 -9.52 23.72
CA ALA A 518 10.30 -9.64 23.75
C ALA A 518 11.00 -8.37 23.26
N ILE A 519 10.46 -7.70 22.23
CA ILE A 519 10.95 -6.38 21.77
C ILE A 519 10.78 -5.33 22.86
N LYS A 520 9.63 -5.27 23.54
CA LYS A 520 9.41 -4.34 24.66
C LYS A 520 10.41 -4.60 25.80
N GLU A 521 10.62 -5.86 26.17
CA GLU A 521 11.53 -6.25 27.26
C GLU A 521 12.99 -5.91 26.90
N ALA A 522 13.43 -6.19 25.67
CA ALA A 522 14.77 -5.83 25.19
C ALA A 522 15.01 -4.32 25.14
N LEU A 523 14.02 -3.53 24.70
CA LEU A 523 14.10 -2.08 24.67
C LEU A 523 13.96 -1.45 26.06
N GLN A 524 13.22 -2.08 26.98
CA GLN A 524 13.19 -1.64 28.38
C GLN A 524 14.57 -1.79 29.03
N LEU A 525 15.24 -2.93 28.82
CA LEU A 525 16.61 -3.16 29.31
C LEU A 525 17.61 -2.16 28.70
N LEU A 526 17.48 -1.84 27.41
CA LEU A 526 18.28 -0.79 26.75
C LEU A 526 18.10 0.56 27.45
N LEU A 527 16.86 0.99 27.67
CA LEU A 527 16.54 2.31 28.23
C LEU A 527 16.88 2.40 29.74
N GLU A 528 16.77 1.30 30.48
CA GLU A 528 17.17 1.22 31.90
C GLU A 528 18.70 1.26 32.07
N GLN A 529 19.48 0.76 31.09
CA GLN A 529 20.94 0.69 31.16
C GLN A 529 21.63 1.90 30.49
N HIS A 530 20.98 2.54 29.51
CA HIS A 530 21.53 3.66 28.74
C HIS A 530 20.69 4.93 28.94
N ALA A 531 20.91 5.60 30.08
CA ALA A 531 20.13 6.75 30.54
C ALA A 531 19.99 7.90 29.50
N ALA A 532 20.99 8.12 28.64
CA ALA A 532 20.94 9.13 27.59
C ALA A 532 20.03 8.74 26.40
N LEU A 533 19.82 7.44 26.15
CA LEU A 533 18.84 6.97 25.16
C LEU A 533 17.42 7.07 25.71
N LEU A 534 17.24 6.85 27.03
CA LEU A 534 15.99 7.13 27.73
C LEU A 534 15.67 8.63 27.73
N ARG A 535 16.65 9.51 28.00
CA ARG A 535 16.50 10.96 27.86
C ARG A 535 15.90 11.33 26.50
N ALA A 536 16.53 10.87 25.42
CA ALA A 536 16.06 11.11 24.05
C ALA A 536 14.63 10.62 23.80
N LEU A 537 14.24 9.45 24.34
CA LEU A 537 12.86 8.96 24.22
C LEU A 537 11.87 9.84 25.00
N LEU A 538 12.20 10.27 26.22
CA LEU A 538 11.33 11.13 27.03
C LEU A 538 11.19 12.54 26.44
N ASP A 539 12.22 13.08 25.79
CA ASP A 539 12.20 14.37 25.09
C ASP A 539 11.22 14.41 23.90
N THR A 540 10.78 13.26 23.40
CA THR A 540 9.70 13.20 22.39
C THR A 540 8.33 13.64 22.94
N GLY A 541 8.21 13.84 24.27
CA GLY A 541 6.99 14.34 24.91
C GLY A 541 5.77 13.49 24.57
N ASP A 542 4.70 14.13 24.11
CA ASP A 542 3.48 13.47 23.62
C ASP A 542 3.40 13.40 22.08
N ALA A 543 4.55 13.29 21.40
CA ALA A 543 4.58 13.05 19.96
C ALA A 543 4.15 11.61 19.60
N LEU A 544 3.56 11.44 18.42
CA LEU A 544 3.38 10.12 17.80
C LEU A 544 4.72 9.63 17.25
N LEU A 545 5.17 8.47 17.71
CA LEU A 545 6.39 7.81 17.24
C LEU A 545 6.07 6.87 16.08
N VAL A 546 6.80 6.98 14.96
CA VAL A 546 6.54 6.16 13.76
C VAL A 546 7.82 5.51 13.20
N TYR A 547 7.83 4.18 13.20
CA TYR A 547 8.90 3.37 12.63
C TYR A 547 8.81 3.35 11.10
N CYS A 548 9.65 4.17 10.47
CA CYS A 548 9.76 4.33 9.03
C CYS A 548 10.70 3.26 8.48
N CYS A 549 10.11 2.26 7.85
CA CYS A 549 10.79 1.18 7.14
C CYS A 549 9.80 0.59 6.12
N ARG A 550 10.34 0.03 5.03
CA ARG A 550 9.62 -0.61 3.93
C ARG A 550 8.64 -1.68 4.43
N PHE A 551 7.55 -1.84 3.70
CA PHE A 551 6.61 -2.93 3.95
C PHE A 551 7.21 -4.27 3.53
N SER A 552 7.09 -5.29 4.38
CA SER A 552 7.32 -6.70 4.05
C SER A 552 6.34 -7.58 4.81
N SER A 553 5.98 -8.72 4.23
CA SER A 553 4.95 -9.61 4.81
C SER A 553 5.33 -10.16 6.19
N ALA A 554 6.63 -10.38 6.44
CA ALA A 554 7.16 -10.85 7.72
C ALA A 554 7.19 -9.77 8.83
N GLU A 555 7.07 -8.48 8.49
CA GLU A 555 7.14 -7.35 9.44
C GLU A 555 5.97 -6.36 9.32
N ALA A 556 4.89 -6.72 8.61
CA ALA A 556 3.74 -5.85 8.29
C ALA A 556 3.09 -5.15 9.50
N GLU A 557 3.24 -5.67 10.72
CA GLU A 557 2.75 -5.05 11.95
C GLU A 557 3.78 -4.13 12.64
N LEU A 558 5.08 -4.26 12.40
CA LEU A 558 6.11 -3.51 13.11
C LEU A 558 6.31 -2.10 12.56
N SER A 559 6.52 -1.97 11.24
CA SER A 559 6.77 -0.69 10.56
C SER A 559 5.49 -0.01 10.09
N ILE A 560 5.60 1.22 9.59
CA ILE A 560 4.53 1.94 8.89
C ILE A 560 4.45 1.58 7.38
N GLY A 561 5.46 0.88 6.84
CA GLY A 561 5.55 0.49 5.43
C GLY A 561 6.09 1.56 4.47
N MET A 562 6.47 2.74 4.97
CA MET A 562 6.95 3.89 4.20
C MET A 562 8.30 4.43 4.71
N ARG A 563 8.98 5.15 3.82
CA ARG A 563 10.06 6.09 4.15
C ARG A 563 9.50 7.30 4.90
N GLU A 564 10.33 7.98 5.71
CA GLU A 564 9.88 9.20 6.42
C GLU A 564 9.38 10.28 5.45
N THR A 565 10.14 10.54 4.39
CA THR A 565 9.80 11.55 3.37
C THR A 565 8.50 11.21 2.63
N ASP A 566 8.28 9.94 2.30
CA ASP A 566 7.03 9.49 1.65
C ASP A 566 5.82 9.64 2.60
N LEU A 567 5.97 9.24 3.87
CA LEU A 567 4.93 9.36 4.89
C LEU A 567 4.50 10.81 5.09
N ARG A 568 5.46 11.73 5.26
CA ARG A 568 5.17 13.16 5.50
C ARG A 568 4.44 13.80 4.32
N VAL A 569 4.83 13.50 3.08
CA VAL A 569 4.12 13.99 1.88
C VAL A 569 2.73 13.34 1.75
N TRP A 570 2.60 12.04 2.00
CA TRP A 570 1.30 11.33 1.93
C TRP A 570 0.29 11.83 2.97
N MET A 571 0.74 12.10 4.21
CA MET A 571 -0.12 12.70 5.24
C MET A 571 -0.57 14.11 4.88
N HIS A 572 0.31 14.93 4.32
CA HIS A 572 -0.03 16.27 3.83
C HIS A 572 -1.05 16.21 2.68
N GLU A 573 -0.80 15.36 1.68
CA GLU A 573 -1.62 15.24 0.46
C GLU A 573 -3.05 14.70 0.68
N LEU A 574 -3.29 14.04 1.81
CA LEU A 574 -4.57 13.48 2.18
C LEU A 574 -5.18 14.13 3.43
N ASP A 575 -4.51 15.11 4.05
CA ASP A 575 -4.89 15.73 5.33
C ASP A 575 -5.15 14.68 6.43
N ILE A 576 -4.10 13.90 6.74
CA ILE A 576 -4.12 12.84 7.76
C ILE A 576 -3.45 13.36 9.04
N SER A 577 -4.22 13.46 10.12
CA SER A 577 -3.69 13.77 11.46
C SER A 577 -2.90 12.59 12.06
N THR A 578 -2.09 12.86 13.08
CA THR A 578 -1.45 11.81 13.90
C THR A 578 -2.48 10.86 14.52
N SER A 579 -3.62 11.37 14.99
CA SER A 579 -4.74 10.57 15.51
C SER A 579 -5.36 9.66 14.44
N MET A 580 -5.53 10.14 13.21
CA MET A 580 -6.04 9.34 12.10
C MET A 580 -5.02 8.30 11.62
N LEU A 581 -3.72 8.62 11.64
CA LEU A 581 -2.66 7.66 11.32
C LEU A 581 -2.63 6.50 12.33
N LEU A 582 -2.69 6.82 13.63
CA LEU A 582 -2.72 5.85 14.72
C LEU A 582 -3.95 4.94 14.66
N ASP A 583 -5.14 5.49 14.39
CA ASP A 583 -6.36 4.70 14.22
C ASP A 583 -6.20 3.72 13.06
N ILE A 584 -5.82 4.19 11.87
CA ILE A 584 -5.73 3.34 10.68
C ILE A 584 -4.64 2.28 10.84
N SER A 585 -3.47 2.59 11.43
CA SER A 585 -2.45 1.57 11.68
C SER A 585 -2.90 0.53 12.72
N SER A 586 -3.80 0.90 13.65
CA SER A 586 -4.35 -0.02 14.66
C SER A 586 -5.44 -0.97 14.12
N ARG A 587 -6.07 -0.66 12.98
CA ARG A 587 -7.05 -1.53 12.32
C ARG A 587 -6.41 -2.85 11.84
N PRO A 588 -7.17 -3.96 11.70
CA PRO A 588 -6.71 -5.15 10.99
C PRO A 588 -6.21 -4.83 9.57
N MET A 589 -5.14 -5.49 9.11
CA MET A 589 -4.46 -5.18 7.84
C MET A 589 -5.40 -5.17 6.62
N ALA A 590 -6.40 -6.06 6.57
CA ALA A 590 -7.44 -6.10 5.52
C ALA A 590 -8.23 -4.78 5.37
N PHE A 591 -8.20 -3.90 6.38
CA PHE A 591 -8.88 -2.61 6.41
C PHE A 591 -7.90 -1.42 6.46
N ARG A 592 -6.63 -1.64 6.10
CA ARG A 592 -5.61 -0.59 5.93
C ARG A 592 -5.41 -0.24 4.44
N PRO A 593 -4.98 0.98 4.11
CA PRO A 593 -4.43 1.30 2.79
C PRO A 593 -3.36 0.29 2.37
N PRO A 594 -3.30 -0.13 1.09
CA PRO A 594 -2.24 -0.99 0.58
C PRO A 594 -0.83 -0.48 0.95
N TYR A 595 -0.03 -1.35 1.56
CA TYR A 595 1.31 -1.11 2.08
C TYR A 595 1.42 -0.19 3.32
N LEU A 596 0.31 0.17 3.99
CA LEU A 596 0.37 0.78 5.32
C LEU A 596 0.50 -0.31 6.41
N GLY A 597 1.62 -0.29 7.12
CA GLY A 597 1.90 -1.20 8.23
C GLY A 597 1.30 -0.79 9.58
N GLY A 598 1.44 -1.66 10.58
CA GLY A 598 0.83 -1.51 11.90
C GLY A 598 1.55 -0.56 12.88
N ASN A 599 2.79 -0.13 12.60
CA ASN A 599 3.61 0.73 13.45
C ASN A 599 3.77 0.29 14.92
N LYS A 600 3.72 -1.03 15.21
CA LYS A 600 3.77 -1.51 16.60
C LYS A 600 5.09 -1.20 17.31
N LEU A 601 6.20 -1.00 16.60
CA LEU A 601 7.45 -0.58 17.25
C LEU A 601 7.32 0.84 17.85
N GLY A 602 6.72 1.78 17.12
CA GLY A 602 6.41 3.11 17.65
C GLY A 602 5.46 3.07 18.86
N MET A 603 4.44 2.20 18.81
CA MET A 603 3.50 2.00 19.93
C MET A 603 4.14 1.34 21.16
N ILE A 604 5.11 0.43 20.98
CA ILE A 604 5.92 -0.13 22.08
C ILE A 604 6.77 0.97 22.75
N LEU A 605 7.38 1.86 21.96
CA LEU A 605 8.17 2.97 22.49
C LEU A 605 7.30 4.01 23.21
N MET A 606 6.11 4.33 22.70
CA MET A 606 5.16 5.19 23.40
C MET A 606 4.67 4.56 24.72
N GLN A 607 4.50 3.23 24.77
CA GLN A 607 4.21 2.53 26.02
C GLN A 607 5.38 2.66 27.00
N LEU A 608 6.62 2.40 26.57
CA LEU A 608 7.81 2.50 27.42
C LEU A 608 8.01 3.92 27.94
N ARG A 609 7.89 4.94 27.09
CA ARG A 609 7.90 6.37 27.44
C ARG A 609 6.92 6.66 28.58
N ARG A 610 5.67 6.22 28.44
CA ARG A 610 4.62 6.34 29.48
C ARG A 610 4.98 5.57 30.75
N ASP A 611 5.47 4.34 30.64
CA ASP A 611 5.84 3.50 31.79
C ASP A 611 6.98 4.14 32.62
N PHE A 612 7.97 4.77 31.98
CA PHE A 612 9.04 5.48 32.69
C PHE A 612 8.55 6.79 33.35
N CYS A 613 7.72 7.59 32.67
CA CYS A 613 7.11 8.77 33.29
C CYS A 613 6.25 8.39 34.52
N LEU A 614 5.49 7.28 34.45
CA LEU A 614 4.70 6.78 35.58
C LEU A 614 5.55 6.24 36.74
N ARG A 615 6.81 5.85 36.49
CA ARG A 615 7.81 5.56 37.54
C ARG A 615 8.47 6.81 38.13
N GLY A 616 8.09 8.01 37.68
CA GLY A 616 8.68 9.28 38.12
C GLY A 616 10.04 9.60 37.49
N VAL A 617 10.40 8.96 36.36
CA VAL A 617 11.60 9.33 35.59
C VAL A 617 11.25 10.47 34.65
N TYR A 618 11.98 11.58 34.76
CA TYR A 618 11.77 12.79 33.95
C TYR A 618 13.00 13.10 33.09
N PRO A 619 12.85 13.76 31.92
CA PRO A 619 13.99 14.10 31.07
C PRO A 619 15.07 14.90 31.82
N GLN A 620 14.68 15.87 32.64
CA GLN A 620 15.59 16.84 33.28
C GLN A 620 16.56 16.21 34.30
N THR A 621 16.32 14.96 34.72
CA THR A 621 17.19 14.21 35.65
C THR A 621 18.16 13.27 34.95
N LEU A 622 18.13 13.18 33.62
CA LEU A 622 18.93 12.25 32.81
C LEU A 622 19.99 13.01 31.98
N PRO A 623 21.17 12.40 31.72
CA PRO A 623 22.20 13.02 30.89
C PRO A 623 21.71 13.19 29.45
N GLU A 624 22.06 14.32 28.84
CA GLU A 624 21.81 14.57 27.43
C GLU A 624 22.74 13.72 26.56
N LEU A 625 22.23 13.25 25.42
CA LEU A 625 23.02 12.51 24.44
C LEU A 625 23.75 13.53 23.55
N PRO A 626 25.10 13.53 23.48
CA PRO A 626 25.87 14.55 22.74
C PRO A 626 25.90 14.27 21.22
N ILE A 627 24.76 13.92 20.65
CA ILE A 627 24.58 13.42 19.28
C ILE A 627 23.38 14.15 18.65
N SER A 628 23.54 14.59 17.40
CA SER A 628 22.49 15.29 16.65
C SER A 628 21.23 14.44 16.47
N VAL A 629 20.05 15.07 16.58
CA VAL A 629 18.73 14.41 16.49
C VAL A 629 18.59 13.53 15.23
N ASP A 630 19.13 13.95 14.08
CA ASP A 630 19.07 13.15 12.84
C ASP A 630 19.75 11.78 12.97
N VAL A 631 20.79 11.65 13.81
CA VAL A 631 21.48 10.39 14.10
C VAL A 631 20.73 9.58 15.17
N VAL A 632 20.03 10.24 16.09
CA VAL A 632 19.13 9.59 17.06
C VAL A 632 17.95 8.90 16.36
N LEU A 633 17.36 9.59 15.38
CA LEU A 633 16.23 9.10 14.57
C LEU A 633 16.69 8.20 13.42
N GLY A 634 17.94 8.29 12.98
CA GLY A 634 18.42 7.66 11.75
C GLY A 634 17.78 8.27 10.50
N THR A 635 17.54 9.58 10.49
CA THR A 635 16.84 10.32 9.43
C THR A 635 17.44 10.04 8.05
N ASP A 636 16.57 9.85 7.05
CA ASP A 636 16.91 9.50 5.68
C ASP A 636 17.77 8.22 5.48
N SER A 637 17.88 7.33 6.49
CA SER A 637 18.66 6.09 6.40
C SER A 637 18.35 5.23 5.15
N PRO A 638 19.36 4.59 4.53
CA PRO A 638 19.14 3.60 3.46
C PRO A 638 18.59 2.27 4.00
N LEU A 639 18.74 1.98 5.30
CA LEU A 639 18.16 0.79 5.92
C LEU A 639 16.63 0.83 5.95
N GLU A 640 16.00 1.99 5.72
CA GLU A 640 14.55 2.06 5.44
C GLU A 640 14.09 1.14 4.29
N ASN A 641 14.96 0.76 3.36
CA ASN A 641 14.63 -0.17 2.26
C ASN A 641 14.78 -1.66 2.64
N MET A 642 15.20 -1.98 3.86
CA MET A 642 15.47 -3.37 4.26
C MET A 642 14.22 -4.26 4.24
N ILE A 643 14.43 -5.55 3.94
CA ILE A 643 13.45 -6.62 4.08
C ILE A 643 14.19 -7.79 4.73
N VAL A 644 13.62 -8.36 5.80
CA VAL A 644 14.35 -9.33 6.64
C VAL A 644 14.67 -10.65 5.92
N SER A 645 13.90 -11.03 4.90
CA SER A 645 14.18 -12.20 4.04
C SER A 645 15.24 -11.95 2.95
N VAL A 646 15.89 -10.76 2.92
CA VAL A 646 16.94 -10.41 1.94
C VAL A 646 18.16 -9.81 2.66
N PRO A 647 19.40 -10.30 2.42
CA PRO A 647 20.61 -9.67 2.95
C PRO A 647 20.73 -8.21 2.50
N PHE A 648 20.81 -7.28 3.45
CA PHE A 648 20.94 -5.85 3.14
C PHE A 648 22.40 -5.47 2.84
N ASP A 649 22.67 -5.04 1.61
CA ASP A 649 23.95 -4.47 1.20
C ASP A 649 23.88 -2.93 1.14
N MET A 650 24.61 -2.25 2.03
CA MET A 650 24.76 -0.78 2.01
C MET A 650 25.48 -0.27 0.74
N LEU A 651 26.13 -1.14 -0.03
CA LEU A 651 26.78 -0.78 -1.29
C LEU A 651 25.83 -0.77 -2.49
N ASP A 652 24.67 -1.45 -2.42
CA ASP A 652 23.66 -1.41 -3.49
C ASP A 652 23.04 -0.01 -3.60
N HIS A 653 23.07 0.55 -4.81
CA HIS A 653 22.45 1.83 -5.12
C HIS A 653 20.93 1.79 -4.94
N GLU A 654 20.28 0.64 -5.13
CA GLU A 654 18.82 0.54 -5.07
C GLU A 654 18.28 0.74 -3.64
N ASN A 655 19.11 0.58 -2.60
CA ASN A 655 18.78 0.93 -1.20
C ASN A 655 18.73 2.44 -0.94
N TYR A 656 19.24 3.27 -1.85
CA TYR A 656 19.12 4.73 -1.81
C TYR A 656 17.98 5.25 -2.69
N LYS A 657 17.35 4.40 -3.51
CA LYS A 657 16.25 4.78 -4.39
C LYS A 657 14.89 4.53 -3.75
N ALA A 658 13.89 5.29 -4.18
CA ALA A 658 12.48 5.00 -3.90
C ALA A 658 11.96 3.83 -4.78
N CYS A 659 12.66 2.69 -4.75
CA CYS A 659 12.46 1.58 -5.70
C CYS A 659 11.37 0.57 -5.29
N PHE A 660 10.49 0.93 -4.37
CA PHE A 660 9.36 0.09 -3.93
C PHE A 660 8.04 0.85 -3.96
N ILE A 661 6.94 0.11 -4.09
CA ILE A 661 5.58 0.65 -4.09
C ILE A 661 5.12 0.86 -2.64
N ASN A 662 4.44 1.98 -2.38
CA ASN A 662 3.92 2.36 -1.06
C ASN A 662 2.67 3.29 -1.22
N PRO A 663 1.99 3.70 -0.14
CA PRO A 663 0.78 4.55 -0.22
C PRO A 663 0.96 5.85 -1.01
N LEU A 664 2.09 6.56 -0.87
CA LEU A 664 2.37 7.76 -1.66
C LEU A 664 2.49 7.43 -3.16
N TYR A 665 3.23 6.36 -3.48
CA TYR A 665 3.42 5.91 -4.86
C TYR A 665 2.08 5.51 -5.51
N LEU A 666 1.20 4.86 -4.76
CA LEU A 666 -0.14 4.48 -5.22
C LEU A 666 -1.07 5.69 -5.40
N LEU A 667 -0.95 6.71 -4.56
CA LEU A 667 -1.64 7.99 -4.70
C LEU A 667 -1.16 8.74 -5.96
N ALA A 668 0.15 8.84 -6.16
CA ALA A 668 0.75 9.45 -7.36
C ALA A 668 0.34 8.70 -8.65
N LYS A 669 0.36 7.35 -8.64
CA LYS A 669 -0.17 6.52 -9.75
C LYS A 669 -1.68 6.69 -9.97
N HIS A 670 -2.44 7.15 -8.97
CA HIS A 670 -3.90 7.34 -9.08
C HIS A 670 -4.26 8.77 -9.56
N LYS A 671 -3.67 9.80 -8.96
CA LYS A 671 -3.84 11.20 -9.40
C LYS A 671 -3.26 11.45 -10.79
N GLY A 672 -2.27 10.66 -11.23
CA GLY A 672 -1.51 10.91 -12.46
C GLY A 672 -0.53 12.09 -12.33
N ASP A 673 -0.29 12.52 -11.10
CA ASP A 673 0.41 13.74 -10.72
C ASP A 673 1.93 13.60 -10.92
N PRO A 674 2.59 14.49 -11.71
CA PRO A 674 4.01 14.39 -11.97
C PRO A 674 4.88 14.74 -10.76
N ASP A 675 4.44 15.65 -9.89
CA ASP A 675 5.25 16.17 -8.78
C ASP A 675 5.20 15.21 -7.60
N LEU A 676 4.04 14.62 -7.31
CA LEU A 676 3.94 13.49 -6.37
C LEU A 676 4.68 12.25 -6.90
N MET A 677 4.68 12.03 -8.21
CA MET A 677 5.44 10.97 -8.85
C MET A 677 6.96 11.23 -8.80
N ASN A 678 7.40 12.48 -8.71
CA ASN A 678 8.79 12.85 -8.48
C ASN A 678 9.19 12.68 -7.01
N ALA A 679 8.32 13.10 -6.06
CA ALA A 679 8.53 12.88 -4.62
C ALA A 679 8.62 11.37 -4.28
N ALA A 680 7.66 10.57 -4.77
CA ALA A 680 7.66 9.11 -4.64
C ALA A 680 8.79 8.40 -5.42
N LYS A 681 9.60 9.14 -6.19
CA LYS A 681 10.81 8.68 -6.88
C LYS A 681 12.09 9.34 -6.37
N LEU A 682 12.03 10.07 -5.27
CA LEU A 682 13.18 10.81 -4.75
C LEU A 682 14.31 9.84 -4.39
N ASP A 683 15.34 9.79 -5.23
CA ASP A 683 16.62 9.17 -4.92
C ASP A 683 17.24 9.96 -3.76
N LYS A 684 17.39 9.28 -2.61
CA LYS A 684 18.10 9.84 -1.46
C LYS A 684 19.55 10.08 -1.86
N LEU A 685 20.08 11.25 -1.51
CA LEU A 685 21.52 11.43 -1.51
C LEU A 685 22.12 10.40 -0.54
N PRO A 686 23.11 9.60 -0.94
CA PRO A 686 23.90 8.82 0.02
C PRO A 686 24.40 9.79 1.10
N PRO A 687 24.30 9.42 2.39
CA PRO A 687 24.40 10.37 3.49
C PRO A 687 25.65 11.24 3.38
N ARG A 688 25.46 12.57 3.48
CA ARG A 688 26.56 13.54 3.45
C ARG A 688 27.12 13.65 4.85
N PHE A 689 28.16 12.87 5.13
CA PHE A 689 28.78 12.83 6.45
C PHE A 689 29.41 14.17 6.81
N VAL A 690 28.97 14.73 7.94
CA VAL A 690 29.73 15.75 8.66
C VAL A 690 30.93 15.05 9.29
N THR A 691 32.06 15.07 8.60
CA THR A 691 33.34 14.67 9.18
C THR A 691 33.71 15.65 10.29
N ILE A 692 33.96 15.15 11.50
CA ILE A 692 34.44 15.99 12.61
C ILE A 692 35.86 16.50 12.29
N ASP A 693 36.67 15.71 11.59
CA ASP A 693 37.95 16.13 11.01
C ASP A 693 38.25 15.36 9.70
N ASP A 694 38.24 16.07 8.57
CA ASP A 694 38.54 15.51 7.24
C ASP A 694 40.04 15.13 7.09
N ALA A 695 40.94 15.74 7.88
CA ALA A 695 42.37 15.47 7.87
C ALA A 695 42.72 14.23 8.70
N LYS A 696 42.12 14.04 9.88
CA LYS A 696 42.19 12.80 10.69
C LYS A 696 41.86 11.57 9.82
N ILE A 697 40.85 11.70 8.97
CA ILE A 697 40.41 10.62 8.07
C ILE A 697 41.36 10.42 6.89
N GLU A 698 41.94 11.48 6.29
CA GLU A 698 42.97 11.25 5.25
C GLU A 698 44.23 10.61 5.84
N GLU A 699 44.61 10.94 7.07
CA GLU A 699 45.72 10.30 7.79
C GLU A 699 45.45 8.79 8.03
N ILE A 700 44.21 8.40 8.40
CA ILE A 700 43.83 6.98 8.54
C ILE A 700 43.81 6.28 7.17
N MET A 701 43.30 6.93 6.12
CA MET A 701 43.32 6.42 4.75
C MET A 701 44.76 6.23 4.24
N GLU A 702 45.65 7.18 4.51
CA GLU A 702 47.07 7.10 4.15
C GLU A 702 47.79 6.01 4.96
N LYS A 703 47.47 5.81 6.24
CA LYS A 703 47.96 4.66 7.04
C LYS A 703 47.53 3.32 6.41
N LEU A 704 46.29 3.20 5.95
CA LEU A 704 45.76 2.01 5.28
C LEU A 704 46.39 1.78 3.89
N ASP A 705 46.58 2.84 3.09
CA ASP A 705 47.30 2.78 1.81
C ASP A 705 48.78 2.39 2.03
N ASN A 706 49.43 2.92 3.07
CA ASN A 706 50.79 2.53 3.45
C ASN A 706 50.88 1.07 3.89
N CYS A 707 49.88 0.52 4.59
CA CYS A 707 49.80 -0.92 4.86
C CYS A 707 49.67 -1.77 3.59
N ALA A 708 49.09 -1.24 2.51
CA ALA A 708 49.03 -1.92 1.22
C ALA A 708 50.36 -1.81 0.44
N VAL A 709 50.98 -0.63 0.40
CA VAL A 709 52.13 -0.29 -0.46
C VAL A 709 53.48 -0.61 0.18
N ASN A 710 53.73 -0.15 1.42
CA ASN A 710 55.08 -0.08 1.99
C ASN A 710 55.51 -1.35 2.76
N THR A 711 55.62 -2.44 2.02
CA THR A 711 56.41 -3.62 2.42
C THR A 711 57.15 -4.17 1.19
N PRO A 712 58.50 -4.17 1.17
CA PRO A 712 59.26 -4.79 0.10
C PRO A 712 58.88 -6.27 -0.08
N ILE A 713 58.83 -6.74 -1.33
CA ILE A 713 58.56 -8.14 -1.66
C ILE A 713 59.84 -8.94 -1.43
N ALA A 714 60.19 -9.15 -0.16
CA ALA A 714 61.21 -10.11 0.23
C ALA A 714 60.65 -11.53 0.07
N ASN A 715 61.37 -12.38 -0.67
CA ASN A 715 60.94 -13.74 -0.99
C ASN A 715 60.99 -14.65 0.25
N ILE A 716 59.88 -14.73 0.98
CA ILE A 716 59.61 -15.75 2.01
C ILE A 716 58.23 -16.35 1.75
N GLU A 717 58.10 -17.66 1.97
CA GLU A 717 57.10 -18.53 1.35
C GLU A 717 55.65 -18.26 1.80
N GLY A 718 54.73 -18.21 0.81
CA GLY A 718 53.30 -18.51 0.95
C GLY A 718 52.40 -17.53 1.74
N LYS A 719 52.91 -16.76 2.71
CA LYS A 719 52.08 -16.04 3.70
C LYS A 719 51.87 -14.51 3.55
N PRO A 720 52.31 -13.79 2.49
CA PRO A 720 52.33 -12.31 2.51
C PRO A 720 50.95 -11.63 2.53
N LYS A 721 49.87 -12.31 2.07
CA LYS A 721 48.51 -11.72 2.11
C LYS A 721 47.94 -11.61 3.52
N ILE A 722 48.21 -12.59 4.39
CA ILE A 722 47.59 -12.67 5.73
C ILE A 722 48.15 -11.56 6.63
N HIS A 723 49.46 -11.30 6.61
CA HIS A 723 50.07 -10.25 7.43
C HIS A 723 49.59 -8.83 7.04
N LYS A 724 49.31 -8.58 5.74
CA LYS A 724 48.70 -7.31 5.30
C LYS A 724 47.27 -7.13 5.81
N ILE A 725 46.47 -8.20 5.79
CA ILE A 725 45.10 -8.18 6.34
C ILE A 725 45.12 -7.98 7.86
N LEU A 726 46.06 -8.63 8.58
CA LEU A 726 46.21 -8.45 10.03
C LEU A 726 46.57 -7.00 10.40
N LYS A 727 47.57 -6.39 9.75
CA LYS A 727 47.92 -4.98 10.02
C LYS A 727 46.81 -3.99 9.66
N ALA A 728 46.11 -4.21 8.54
CA ALA A 728 44.95 -3.39 8.21
C ALA A 728 43.83 -3.55 9.25
N LYS A 729 43.61 -4.76 9.77
CA LYS A 729 42.67 -5.03 10.87
C LYS A 729 43.11 -4.35 12.17
N GLU A 730 44.39 -4.42 12.54
CA GLU A 730 44.94 -3.75 13.73
C GLU A 730 44.70 -2.23 13.68
N VAL A 731 45.01 -1.59 12.53
CA VAL A 731 44.74 -0.15 12.31
C VAL A 731 43.24 0.15 12.42
N LEU A 732 42.37 -0.62 11.77
CA LEU A 732 40.91 -0.42 11.85
C LEU A 732 40.35 -0.64 13.26
N MET A 733 40.85 -1.62 14.02
CA MET A 733 40.43 -1.88 15.41
C MET A 733 40.88 -0.80 16.41
N SER A 734 41.78 0.11 16.00
CA SER A 734 42.26 1.24 16.81
C SER A 734 41.61 2.59 16.48
N VAL A 735 40.61 2.59 15.60
CA VAL A 735 39.89 3.80 15.14
C VAL A 735 38.50 3.84 15.76
N GLU A 736 38.04 5.03 16.12
CA GLU A 736 36.72 5.25 16.75
C GLU A 736 35.57 4.87 15.78
N PRO A 737 34.44 4.29 16.23
CA PRO A 737 33.37 3.79 15.35
C PRO A 737 32.84 4.80 14.32
N GLU A 738 32.84 6.08 14.70
CA GLU A 738 32.41 7.24 13.92
C GLU A 738 33.36 7.50 12.74
N ASP A 739 34.67 7.50 13.00
CA ASP A 739 35.71 7.61 11.98
C ASP A 739 35.76 6.35 11.10
N LEU A 740 35.61 5.16 11.70
CA LEU A 740 35.56 3.88 11.00
C LEU A 740 34.50 3.88 9.90
N ARG A 741 33.30 4.41 10.18
CA ARG A 741 32.23 4.60 9.18
C ARG A 741 32.71 5.49 8.02
N ALA A 742 33.32 6.64 8.29
CA ALA A 742 33.74 7.57 7.24
C ALA A 742 34.97 7.08 6.44
N VAL A 743 35.91 6.38 7.08
CA VAL A 743 37.03 5.66 6.44
C VAL A 743 36.50 4.56 5.51
N PHE A 744 35.56 3.73 5.99
CA PHE A 744 34.89 2.71 5.17
C PHE A 744 34.21 3.34 3.95
N ILE A 745 33.55 4.50 4.12
CA ILE A 745 32.86 5.18 3.03
C ILE A 745 33.84 5.81 2.01
N ARG A 746 34.98 6.35 2.44
CA ARG A 746 36.05 6.77 1.50
C ARG A 746 36.64 5.58 0.73
N LEU A 747 36.83 4.43 1.37
CA LEU A 747 37.21 3.18 0.69
C LEU A 747 36.14 2.73 -0.32
N CYS A 748 34.86 2.82 0.05
CA CYS A 748 33.74 2.49 -0.83
C CYS A 748 33.60 3.47 -2.02
N ALA A 749 33.88 4.76 -1.83
CA ALA A 749 33.93 5.75 -2.91
C ALA A 749 35.09 5.48 -3.88
N ARG A 750 36.28 5.16 -3.35
CA ARG A 750 37.44 4.71 -4.14
C ARG A 750 37.14 3.40 -4.90
N LEU A 751 36.39 2.47 -4.29
CA LEU A 751 35.93 1.23 -4.92
C LEU A 751 34.89 1.50 -6.04
N ARG A 752 33.84 2.28 -5.77
CA ARG A 752 32.84 2.68 -6.79
C ARG A 752 33.50 3.38 -7.98
N THR A 753 34.47 4.25 -7.73
CA THR A 753 35.29 4.89 -8.78
C THR A 753 36.10 3.88 -9.60
N LYS A 754 36.74 2.90 -8.94
CA LYS A 754 37.44 1.79 -9.63
C LYS A 754 36.48 0.90 -10.43
N VAL A 755 35.28 0.60 -9.92
CA VAL A 755 34.26 -0.17 -10.64
C VAL A 755 33.79 0.57 -11.89
N MET A 756 33.48 1.88 -11.79
CA MET A 756 33.14 2.70 -12.97
C MET A 756 34.28 2.74 -14.00
N LEU A 757 35.54 2.82 -13.54
CA LEU A 757 36.71 2.79 -14.43
C LEU A 757 36.88 1.42 -15.12
N VAL A 758 36.66 0.32 -14.39
CA VAL A 758 36.67 -1.05 -14.94
C VAL A 758 35.50 -1.27 -15.92
N GLU A 759 34.31 -0.74 -15.63
CA GLU A 759 33.20 -0.73 -16.59
C GLU A 759 33.55 0.08 -17.85
N GLN A 760 34.16 1.26 -17.70
CA GLN A 760 34.58 2.07 -18.84
C GLN A 760 35.65 1.35 -19.68
N GLN A 761 36.60 0.68 -19.03
CA GLN A 761 37.58 -0.20 -19.70
C GLN A 761 36.89 -1.37 -20.41
N HIS A 762 35.90 -2.03 -19.78
CA HIS A 762 35.15 -3.13 -20.38
C HIS A 762 34.31 -2.68 -21.59
N ARG A 763 33.61 -1.53 -21.49
CA ARG A 763 32.90 -0.90 -22.62
C ARG A 763 33.87 -0.56 -23.76
N THR A 764 35.07 -0.09 -23.44
CA THR A 764 36.14 0.21 -24.43
C THR A 764 36.68 -1.08 -25.08
N MET A 765 36.93 -2.12 -24.29
CA MET A 765 37.36 -3.44 -24.77
C MET A 765 36.31 -4.06 -25.71
N ASN A 766 35.02 -3.97 -25.37
CA ASN A 766 33.94 -4.46 -26.22
C ASN A 766 33.82 -3.66 -27.53
N ARG A 767 34.06 -2.34 -27.50
CA ARG A 767 34.16 -1.52 -28.72
C ARG A 767 35.33 -1.95 -29.60
N ILE A 768 36.51 -2.14 -29.01
CA ILE A 768 37.70 -2.63 -29.73
C ILE A 768 37.46 -4.03 -30.29
N SER A 769 36.81 -4.93 -29.55
CA SER A 769 36.44 -6.28 -30.00
C SER A 769 35.54 -6.24 -31.24
N ASN A 770 34.48 -5.41 -31.21
CA ASN A 770 33.60 -5.21 -32.37
C ASN A 770 34.35 -4.60 -33.58
N GLU A 771 35.30 -3.70 -33.33
CA GLU A 771 36.12 -3.08 -34.38
C GLU A 771 37.14 -4.08 -34.97
N VAL A 772 37.71 -4.97 -34.15
CA VAL A 772 38.55 -6.10 -34.59
C VAL A 772 37.73 -7.12 -35.39
N ILE A 773 36.52 -7.46 -34.97
CA ILE A 773 35.60 -8.34 -35.73
C ILE A 773 35.27 -7.71 -37.09
N ARG A 774 35.01 -6.40 -37.14
CA ARG A 774 34.81 -5.65 -38.39
C ARG A 774 36.06 -5.67 -39.28
N LEU A 775 37.24 -5.45 -38.71
CA LEU A 775 38.52 -5.53 -39.44
C LEU A 775 38.80 -6.94 -39.96
N GLN A 776 38.48 -7.99 -39.20
CA GLN A 776 38.57 -9.38 -39.66
C GLN A 776 37.57 -9.69 -40.78
N ALA A 777 36.33 -9.16 -40.71
CA ALA A 777 35.35 -9.31 -41.78
C ALA A 777 35.78 -8.58 -43.07
N MET A 778 36.31 -7.36 -42.95
CA MET A 778 36.88 -6.63 -44.08
C MET A 778 38.14 -7.31 -44.64
N ARG A 779 39.00 -7.87 -43.78
CA ARG A 779 40.15 -8.68 -44.20
C ARG A 779 39.70 -9.91 -44.99
N ARG A 780 38.72 -10.68 -44.50
CA ARG A 780 38.16 -11.83 -45.23
C ARG A 780 37.56 -11.43 -46.58
N GLY A 781 36.83 -10.31 -46.65
CA GLY A 781 36.32 -9.77 -47.92
C GLY A 781 37.42 -9.32 -48.89
N LEU A 782 38.55 -8.84 -48.38
CA LEU A 782 39.74 -8.50 -49.17
C LEU A 782 40.55 -9.75 -49.60
N GLU A 783 40.56 -10.81 -48.79
CA GLU A 783 41.12 -12.11 -49.14
C GLU A 783 40.24 -12.80 -50.21
N ASP A 784 38.91 -12.87 -50.02
CA ASP A 784 37.93 -13.34 -51.01
C ASP A 784 38.05 -12.63 -52.37
N THR A 785 38.24 -11.30 -52.37
CA THR A 785 38.37 -10.53 -53.62
C THR A 785 39.75 -10.65 -54.24
N LYS A 786 40.81 -10.79 -53.42
CA LYS A 786 42.16 -11.10 -53.88
C LYS A 786 42.24 -12.50 -54.52
N ASP A 787 41.62 -13.51 -53.92
CA ASP A 787 41.65 -14.86 -54.46
C ASP A 787 40.74 -14.98 -55.70
N LYS A 788 39.56 -14.32 -55.74
CA LYS A 788 38.79 -14.15 -56.99
C LYS A 788 39.54 -13.37 -58.08
N SER A 789 40.48 -12.49 -57.72
CA SER A 789 41.37 -11.82 -58.69
C SER A 789 42.50 -12.73 -59.16
N ARG A 790 42.95 -13.69 -58.33
CA ARG A 790 43.92 -14.73 -58.70
C ARG A 790 43.30 -15.80 -59.59
N GLU A 791 42.12 -16.30 -59.25
CA GLU A 791 41.35 -17.24 -60.10
C GLU A 791 41.18 -16.68 -61.52
N ARG A 792 40.84 -15.38 -61.64
CA ARG A 792 40.75 -14.67 -62.91
C ARG A 792 42.09 -14.43 -63.63
N ALA A 793 43.22 -14.57 -62.94
CA ALA A 793 44.57 -14.43 -63.50
C ALA A 793 45.23 -15.77 -63.85
N THR A 794 44.73 -16.91 -63.33
CA THR A 794 45.38 -18.22 -63.48
C THR A 794 44.49 -19.35 -64.01
N GLY A 795 43.28 -19.06 -64.52
CA GLY A 795 42.37 -20.10 -65.03
C GLY A 795 41.51 -19.65 -66.21
N GLY A 796 41.69 -20.28 -67.38
CA GLY A 796 40.77 -20.16 -68.51
C GLY A 796 40.66 -21.49 -69.26
N ARG A 797 39.42 -21.87 -69.64
CA ARG A 797 39.02 -23.10 -70.37
C ARG A 797 39.38 -24.41 -69.62
N GLU A 798 38.48 -25.36 -69.38
CA GLU A 798 37.29 -25.81 -70.12
C GLU A 798 36.35 -26.64 -69.19
N ARG A 799 35.16 -27.05 -69.71
CA ARG A 799 34.39 -28.31 -69.50
C ARG A 799 34.36 -29.03 -68.12
N ASP A 800 33.28 -29.69 -67.67
CA ASP A 800 32.05 -30.13 -68.37
C ASP A 800 30.82 -30.33 -67.42
N PHE A 801 29.72 -30.83 -67.97
CA PHE A 801 28.40 -31.11 -67.35
C PHE A 801 28.37 -31.68 -65.90
N HIS A 802 27.55 -31.07 -65.02
CA HIS A 802 26.32 -31.69 -64.48
C HIS A 802 25.47 -30.74 -63.58
N SER A 803 24.25 -31.18 -63.24
CA SER A 803 23.32 -30.60 -62.23
C SER A 803 22.65 -29.24 -62.54
N PHE A 804 21.64 -29.26 -63.41
CA PHE A 804 20.68 -28.15 -63.61
C PHE A 804 19.27 -28.48 -63.04
N HIS A 805 19.17 -28.78 -61.73
CA HIS A 805 17.86 -28.87 -61.04
C HIS A 805 17.94 -28.50 -59.54
N ARG A 806 18.61 -27.39 -59.20
CA ARG A 806 18.69 -26.89 -57.81
C ARG A 806 18.93 -25.37 -57.72
N ASN A 807 18.08 -24.54 -58.33
CA ASN A 807 18.36 -23.08 -58.39
C ASN A 807 17.12 -22.15 -58.47
N GLU A 808 16.02 -22.53 -57.81
CA GLU A 808 14.84 -21.66 -57.62
C GLU A 808 14.61 -21.33 -56.14
N ARG A 809 14.50 -22.34 -55.26
CA ARG A 809 14.28 -22.13 -53.81
C ARG A 809 15.31 -21.20 -53.14
N ASP A 810 16.58 -21.27 -53.55
CA ASP A 810 17.61 -20.39 -52.99
C ASP A 810 17.51 -18.94 -53.50
N ARG A 811 17.01 -18.72 -54.73
CA ARG A 811 16.71 -17.38 -55.27
C ARG A 811 15.46 -16.76 -54.64
N GLU A 812 14.54 -17.59 -54.19
CA GLU A 812 13.34 -17.19 -53.45
C GLU A 812 13.72 -16.77 -52.01
N ARG A 813 14.50 -17.60 -51.31
CA ARG A 813 15.08 -17.29 -50.00
C ARG A 813 15.98 -16.04 -50.00
N ASP A 814 16.74 -15.81 -51.06
CA ASP A 814 17.52 -14.57 -51.25
C ASP A 814 16.66 -13.32 -51.50
N ARG A 815 15.43 -13.48 -51.99
CA ARG A 815 14.45 -12.37 -52.09
C ARG A 815 13.79 -12.10 -50.74
N GLU A 816 13.44 -13.14 -50.00
CA GLU A 816 12.92 -13.01 -48.62
C GLU A 816 13.94 -12.30 -47.71
N ASN A 817 15.20 -12.78 -47.67
CA ASN A 817 16.28 -12.16 -46.89
C ASN A 817 16.51 -10.67 -47.21
N ARG A 818 16.33 -10.25 -48.48
CA ARG A 818 16.45 -8.83 -48.87
C ARG A 818 15.25 -8.00 -48.43
N ASN A 819 14.04 -8.55 -48.53
CA ASN A 819 12.82 -7.90 -48.06
C ASN A 819 12.81 -7.76 -46.52
N GLU A 820 13.34 -8.74 -45.81
CA GLU A 820 13.49 -8.71 -44.35
C GLU A 820 14.54 -7.68 -43.91
N MET A 821 15.72 -7.64 -44.55
CA MET A 821 16.72 -6.57 -44.33
C MET A 821 16.19 -5.15 -44.62
N HIS A 822 15.25 -4.99 -45.57
CA HIS A 822 14.60 -3.70 -45.80
C HIS A 822 13.64 -3.33 -44.66
N ARG A 823 12.78 -4.26 -44.24
CA ARG A 823 11.86 -4.06 -43.10
C ARG A 823 12.59 -3.72 -41.80
N ASP A 824 13.73 -4.35 -41.54
CA ASP A 824 14.55 -4.02 -40.36
C ASP A 824 15.30 -2.70 -40.48
N ARG A 825 15.64 -2.23 -41.68
CA ARG A 825 16.16 -0.86 -41.88
C ARG A 825 15.08 0.19 -41.61
N ASP A 826 13.86 -0.02 -42.09
CA ASP A 826 12.76 0.92 -41.88
C ASP A 826 12.28 0.94 -40.42
N ARG A 827 12.28 -0.21 -39.72
CA ARG A 827 12.11 -0.27 -38.26
C ARG A 827 13.19 0.51 -37.50
N ASN A 828 14.46 0.31 -37.84
CA ASN A 828 15.56 1.03 -37.19
C ASN A 828 15.55 2.53 -37.50
N ARG A 829 14.95 2.96 -38.62
CA ARG A 829 14.70 4.36 -38.92
C ARG A 829 13.57 4.93 -38.05
N GLN A 830 12.43 4.27 -37.96
CA GLN A 830 11.32 4.71 -37.10
C GLN A 830 11.74 4.80 -35.62
N ASN A 831 12.49 3.82 -35.11
CA ASN A 831 12.99 3.87 -33.72
C ASN A 831 13.85 5.12 -33.46
N ARG A 832 14.71 5.52 -34.41
CA ARG A 832 15.54 6.75 -34.28
C ARG A 832 14.75 8.05 -34.39
N GLU A 833 13.69 8.06 -35.21
CA GLU A 833 12.78 9.21 -35.32
C GLU A 833 11.86 9.36 -34.09
N ILE A 834 11.70 8.29 -33.28
CA ILE A 834 11.04 8.30 -31.97
C ILE A 834 11.99 8.76 -30.85
N GLU A 835 13.26 8.34 -30.86
CA GLU A 835 14.28 8.75 -29.87
C GLU A 835 14.67 10.25 -29.93
N GLN A 836 14.32 10.97 -31.00
CA GLN A 836 14.70 12.38 -31.20
C GLN A 836 13.60 13.42 -30.89
N ARG A 837 12.60 13.07 -30.05
CA ARG A 837 11.53 14.00 -29.63
C ARG A 837 11.54 14.30 -28.12
N GLU A 838 12.61 14.94 -27.65
CA GLU A 838 12.54 15.82 -26.47
C GLU A 838 12.32 17.29 -26.90
N PRO A 839 11.66 18.13 -26.09
CA PRO A 839 11.48 19.54 -26.38
C PRO A 839 12.79 20.34 -26.23
N PRO A 840 12.97 21.44 -27.00
CA PRO A 840 14.19 22.23 -26.94
C PRO A 840 14.32 22.95 -25.59
N ARG A 841 15.48 22.80 -24.93
CA ARG A 841 15.87 23.65 -23.79
C ARG A 841 16.44 24.96 -24.32
N GLU A 842 15.95 26.08 -23.80
CA GLU A 842 16.40 27.41 -24.23
C GLU A 842 17.84 27.73 -23.78
N ASN A 843 18.46 28.69 -24.48
CA ASN A 843 19.85 29.06 -24.26
C ASN A 843 20.03 29.95 -23.01
N VAL A 844 21.00 29.60 -22.16
CA VAL A 844 21.59 30.53 -21.21
C VAL A 844 23.07 30.72 -21.56
N VAL A 845 23.48 31.98 -21.70
CA VAL A 845 24.79 32.38 -22.26
C VAL A 845 25.91 32.26 -21.21
N ARG A 846 27.05 31.68 -21.61
CA ARG A 846 28.29 31.69 -20.81
C ARG A 846 28.93 33.09 -20.79
N ARG A 847 29.35 33.57 -19.62
CA ARG A 847 30.54 34.43 -19.38
C ARG A 847 30.98 34.28 -17.90
N PRO A 848 32.22 34.68 -17.52
CA PRO A 848 33.02 33.81 -16.64
C PRO A 848 33.33 34.37 -15.25
N ILE A 849 34.00 33.49 -14.48
CA ILE A 849 34.71 33.65 -13.21
C ILE A 849 35.27 35.06 -12.96
N ASP A 850 35.07 35.57 -11.74
CA ASP A 850 36.09 36.36 -11.03
C ASP A 850 36.09 36.03 -9.52
N ARG A 851 37.09 36.52 -8.78
CA ARG A 851 37.37 36.24 -7.36
C ARG A 851 36.95 37.41 -6.44
N GLY A 852 36.64 37.13 -5.17
CA GLY A 852 36.86 38.11 -4.10
C GLY A 852 35.86 38.18 -2.93
N GLU A 853 36.30 37.66 -1.78
CA GLU A 853 36.13 38.24 -0.42
C GLU A 853 34.73 38.45 0.23
N PHE A 854 34.78 38.71 1.55
CA PHE A 854 33.65 38.79 2.49
C PHE A 854 32.99 40.17 2.53
N LYS A 855 31.66 40.21 2.76
CA LYS A 855 31.05 40.92 3.92
C LYS A 855 29.53 40.72 4.06
N VAL A 856 29.09 40.63 5.32
CA VAL A 856 27.71 40.80 5.80
C VAL A 856 27.57 42.27 6.24
N PRO A 857 26.55 43.06 5.84
CA PRO A 857 25.32 43.14 6.66
C PRO A 857 23.99 43.63 6.01
N ASN A 858 22.90 42.93 6.33
CA ASN A 858 21.68 43.43 7.03
C ASN A 858 20.78 44.58 6.46
N ARG A 859 19.48 44.52 6.81
CA ARG A 859 18.40 45.55 6.85
C ARG A 859 17.51 45.85 5.60
N LYS A 860 16.34 45.20 5.65
CA LYS A 860 14.95 45.77 5.57
C LYS A 860 14.39 46.31 4.22
N PRO A 861 13.04 46.31 4.06
CA PRO A 861 12.36 46.52 2.78
C PRO A 861 11.87 47.97 2.55
N ARG A 862 11.41 48.26 1.32
CA ARG A 862 10.53 49.40 1.01
C ARG A 862 9.53 49.07 -0.11
N SER A 863 8.47 49.86 -0.21
CA SER A 863 7.21 49.60 -0.92
C SER A 863 6.98 50.45 -2.18
N GLU A 864 5.94 50.05 -2.94
CA GLU A 864 4.88 50.91 -3.50
C GLU A 864 4.92 51.57 -4.92
N ILE A 865 3.71 51.56 -5.51
CA ILE A 865 3.07 52.52 -6.46
C ILE A 865 3.50 52.54 -7.96
N SER A 866 2.65 51.93 -8.80
CA SER A 866 1.84 52.53 -9.91
C SER A 866 1.39 51.40 -10.87
N LYS A 867 0.13 51.20 -11.29
CA LYS A 867 -1.06 52.00 -11.69
C LYS A 867 -1.12 52.44 -13.18
N LEU A 868 -1.72 51.56 -14.01
CA LEU A 868 -2.58 51.84 -15.18
C LEU A 868 -1.90 52.42 -16.45
N PRO A 869 -2.58 52.46 -17.64
CA PRO A 869 -3.94 52.00 -17.99
C PRO A 869 -4.05 51.00 -19.16
N ARG A 870 -5.27 50.54 -19.46
CA ARG A 870 -5.66 49.86 -20.73
C ARG A 870 -5.86 50.90 -21.85
N ARG A 871 -5.70 50.49 -23.12
CA ARG A 871 -6.56 50.98 -24.23
C ARG A 871 -6.63 50.00 -25.42
N ASP A 872 -7.67 50.19 -26.22
CA ASP A 872 -8.24 49.29 -27.21
C ASP A 872 -7.58 49.36 -28.60
N GLN A 873 -7.76 48.31 -29.42
CA GLN A 873 -8.02 48.46 -30.87
C GLN A 873 -8.71 47.22 -31.46
N GLU A 874 -9.37 47.38 -32.62
CA GLU A 874 -10.33 46.42 -33.19
C GLU A 874 -9.99 45.91 -34.61
N LYS A 875 -10.70 44.82 -35.01
CA LYS A 875 -11.31 44.56 -36.35
C LYS A 875 -10.47 44.01 -37.53
N ARG A 876 -11.16 43.13 -38.29
CA ARG A 876 -10.97 42.69 -39.73
C ARG A 876 -9.82 41.71 -40.02
N GLN A 877 -9.90 40.75 -40.96
CA GLN A 877 -10.97 40.16 -41.82
C GLN A 877 -10.98 38.61 -41.61
N ARG A 878 -12.06 37.82 -41.74
CA ARG A 878 -12.97 37.49 -42.88
C ARG A 878 -12.34 36.76 -44.11
N SER A 879 -12.39 35.40 -44.06
CA SER A 879 -12.88 34.50 -45.14
C SER A 879 -12.06 34.38 -46.47
N PRO A 880 -12.26 33.35 -47.34
CA PRO A 880 -13.36 32.39 -47.45
C PRO A 880 -12.96 30.89 -47.60
N SER A 881 -13.91 30.07 -48.06
CA SER A 881 -13.91 28.59 -48.13
C SER A 881 -13.61 28.00 -49.52
N VAL A 882 -13.34 26.68 -49.53
CA VAL A 882 -13.53 25.79 -50.69
C VAL A 882 -14.33 24.56 -50.23
N LYS A 883 -15.10 23.93 -51.12
CA LYS A 883 -15.92 22.71 -50.90
C LYS A 883 -15.36 21.53 -51.69
N ASP A 884 -15.73 20.31 -51.30
CA ASP A 884 -16.44 19.28 -52.11
C ASP A 884 -16.66 18.02 -51.21
N VAL A 885 -17.83 17.35 -51.16
CA VAL A 885 -18.53 16.51 -52.17
C VAL A 885 -17.72 15.24 -52.46
N ASP A 886 -18.15 13.98 -52.23
CA ASP A 886 -19.47 13.35 -52.02
C ASP A 886 -19.30 12.12 -51.03
N ARG A 887 -20.22 11.19 -50.68
CA ARG A 887 -21.60 10.84 -51.10
C ARG A 887 -22.44 10.14 -49.98
N GLU A 888 -23.74 10.02 -50.26
CA GLU A 888 -24.88 9.35 -49.59
C GLU A 888 -24.77 7.87 -49.17
N LYS A 889 -25.56 7.48 -48.15
CA LYS A 889 -26.76 6.62 -48.35
C LYS A 889 -27.82 6.83 -47.25
N LYS A 890 -29.08 6.47 -47.54
CA LYS A 890 -30.29 6.65 -46.70
C LYS A 890 -31.06 5.33 -46.57
N GLU A 891 -31.87 5.18 -45.51
CA GLU A 891 -33.23 4.57 -45.46
C GLU A 891 -33.69 4.48 -43.98
N ALA A 892 -34.95 4.16 -43.62
CA ALA A 892 -36.27 4.74 -43.93
C ALA A 892 -37.32 4.06 -43.01
N ILE A 893 -38.53 4.64 -42.83
CA ILE A 893 -39.54 4.29 -41.79
C ILE A 893 -40.98 4.48 -42.36
N PRO A 894 -42.12 3.99 -41.77
CA PRO A 894 -42.39 3.77 -40.34
C PRO A 894 -43.04 2.41 -39.86
N PRO A 895 -44.33 2.24 -39.41
CA PRO A 895 -44.54 1.71 -38.02
C PRO A 895 -45.74 0.74 -37.72
N ALA A 896 -45.82 0.33 -36.45
CA ALA A 896 -47.02 0.18 -35.57
C ALA A 896 -48.10 -0.93 -35.72
N LYS A 897 -48.38 -1.60 -34.57
CA LYS A 897 -49.64 -2.17 -33.98
C LYS A 897 -49.22 -2.85 -32.65
N ARG A 898 -49.76 -2.68 -31.43
CA ARG A 898 -51.00 -2.14 -30.82
C ARG A 898 -52.19 -3.12 -30.74
N ASP A 899 -52.42 -3.68 -29.55
CA ASP A 899 -53.70 -4.22 -29.03
C ASP A 899 -53.74 -4.24 -27.47
N LYS A 900 -54.88 -4.64 -26.85
CA LYS A 900 -55.31 -4.42 -25.44
C LYS A 900 -56.43 -5.44 -25.03
N PRO A 901 -57.05 -5.46 -23.82
CA PRO A 901 -56.55 -5.30 -22.43
C PRO A 901 -57.23 -6.21 -21.32
N THR A 902 -56.71 -6.23 -20.07
CA THR A 902 -57.43 -6.51 -18.77
C THR A 902 -58.03 -7.93 -18.51
N PRO A 903 -58.52 -8.33 -17.29
CA PRO A 903 -58.83 -7.56 -16.07
C PRO A 903 -58.39 -8.08 -14.66
N LEU A 904 -58.31 -7.12 -13.71
CA LEU A 904 -58.61 -7.10 -12.25
C LEU A 904 -58.69 -8.39 -11.38
N ARG A 905 -58.00 -8.36 -10.22
CA ARG A 905 -58.59 -8.75 -8.92
C ARG A 905 -57.92 -8.14 -7.68
N SER A 906 -58.72 -8.01 -6.62
CA SER A 906 -58.51 -7.56 -5.23
C SER A 906 -57.60 -8.49 -4.38
N SER A 907 -57.10 -8.19 -3.16
CA SER A 907 -57.30 -7.08 -2.18
C SER A 907 -56.31 -7.12 -0.98
N ALA A 908 -55.99 -5.93 -0.44
CA ALA A 908 -55.89 -5.54 0.99
C ALA A 908 -54.93 -6.19 2.03
N ALA A 909 -54.62 -5.36 3.05
CA ALA A 909 -54.36 -5.63 4.48
C ALA A 909 -52.91 -5.78 5.02
N SER A 910 -52.42 -4.67 5.60
CA SER A 910 -51.76 -4.52 6.92
C SER A 910 -50.78 -5.58 7.45
N ASN A 911 -49.56 -5.12 7.79
CA ASN A 911 -49.18 -4.95 9.21
C ASN A 911 -47.89 -4.11 9.36
N ALA A 912 -47.93 -3.08 10.20
CA ALA A 912 -46.75 -2.41 10.72
C ALA A 912 -46.47 -2.91 12.15
N LYS A 913 -45.20 -2.90 12.58
CA LYS A 913 -44.83 -3.05 14.00
C LYS A 913 -43.77 -2.01 14.35
N GLU A 914 -43.92 -1.45 15.54
CA GLU A 914 -43.16 -0.31 16.02
C GLU A 914 -41.79 -0.74 16.58
N ILE A 915 -40.83 0.19 16.57
CA ILE A 915 -39.54 0.06 17.25
C ILE A 915 -39.51 1.12 18.36
N PRO A 916 -39.39 0.73 19.65
CA PRO A 916 -39.45 1.69 20.75
C PRO A 916 -38.14 2.46 20.91
N ILE A 917 -38.25 3.76 21.16
CA ILE A 917 -37.13 4.65 21.53
C ILE A 917 -36.97 4.61 23.05
N ILE A 918 -35.74 4.42 23.53
CA ILE A 918 -35.40 4.52 24.96
C ILE A 918 -34.77 5.89 25.22
N SER A 919 -35.34 6.65 26.16
CA SER A 919 -34.85 7.96 26.59
C SER A 919 -34.00 7.83 27.87
N GLU A 920 -32.82 8.44 27.88
CA GLU A 920 -32.00 8.56 29.09
C GLU A 920 -32.63 9.55 30.09
N LYS A 921 -32.37 9.33 31.39
CA LYS A 921 -32.59 10.33 32.45
C LYS A 921 -31.50 10.26 33.51
N SER A 922 -31.13 11.44 34.00
CA SER A 922 -30.05 11.70 34.98
C SER A 922 -30.52 11.64 36.43
N SER A 923 -29.62 11.24 37.33
CA SER A 923 -29.63 11.67 38.74
C SER A 923 -28.26 11.44 39.38
N ASP A 924 -27.71 12.48 40.03
CA ASP A 924 -26.48 12.42 40.83
C ASP A 924 -26.70 11.71 42.18
N GLU A 925 -25.62 11.21 42.81
CA GLU A 925 -25.08 11.76 44.07
C GLU A 925 -23.79 11.02 44.55
N ASN A 926 -23.12 11.58 45.56
CA ASN A 926 -21.78 11.18 46.03
C ASN A 926 -21.83 10.22 47.24
N PHE A 927 -20.72 9.49 47.50
CA PHE A 927 -20.00 9.59 48.81
C PHE A 927 -18.61 8.90 48.81
N GLU A 928 -17.75 9.30 49.75
CA GLU A 928 -16.35 8.85 49.93
C GLU A 928 -16.22 7.59 50.82
N LYS A 929 -15.17 6.75 50.62
CA LYS A 929 -14.00 6.58 51.53
C LYS A 929 -13.08 5.40 51.17
N ALA A 930 -12.01 5.19 51.95
CA ALA A 930 -10.78 4.51 51.56
C ALA A 930 -10.51 3.15 52.27
N VAL A 931 -9.84 2.22 51.56
CA VAL A 931 -8.52 1.58 51.84
C VAL A 931 -8.14 1.27 53.32
N PRO A 932 -7.46 0.14 53.67
CA PRO A 932 -7.18 -1.15 52.98
C PRO A 932 -7.51 -2.41 53.84
N LEU A 933 -7.28 -3.63 53.32
CA LEU A 933 -6.32 -4.60 53.91
C LEU A 933 -6.18 -5.94 53.12
N ALA A 934 -5.14 -6.69 53.50
CA ALA A 934 -4.40 -7.69 52.75
C ALA A 934 -4.97 -9.13 52.68
N SER A 935 -4.12 -9.99 52.10
CA SER A 935 -3.88 -11.42 52.39
C SER A 935 -4.66 -12.54 51.67
N ASP A 936 -3.81 -13.46 51.17
CA ASP A 936 -3.92 -14.91 51.05
C ASP A 936 -4.68 -15.58 49.90
N ALA A 937 -4.08 -16.70 49.47
CA ALA A 937 -4.43 -17.46 48.28
C ALA A 937 -5.03 -18.82 48.66
N VAL A 938 -6.11 -19.21 47.97
CA VAL A 938 -6.67 -20.56 48.02
C VAL A 938 -6.89 -21.05 46.59
N ALA A 939 -6.34 -22.22 46.27
CA ALA A 939 -6.54 -22.86 44.97
C ALA A 939 -7.96 -23.46 44.90
N VAL A 940 -8.76 -23.02 43.92
CA VAL A 940 -10.12 -23.55 43.71
C VAL A 940 -10.08 -24.68 42.68
N GLN A 941 -10.34 -25.90 43.12
CA GLN A 941 -10.60 -27.03 42.24
C GLN A 941 -12.00 -26.87 41.60
N VAL A 942 -12.09 -27.04 40.28
CA VAL A 942 -13.38 -27.05 39.56
C VAL A 942 -13.87 -28.50 39.41
N PRO A 943 -15.09 -28.85 39.84
CA PRO A 943 -15.60 -30.21 39.76
C PRO A 943 -15.93 -30.64 38.31
N PRO A 944 -15.88 -31.95 38.01
CA PRO A 944 -16.11 -32.46 36.65
C PRO A 944 -17.58 -32.30 36.22
N LYS A 945 -17.80 -31.93 34.95
CA LYS A 945 -19.13 -31.91 34.34
C LYS A 945 -19.64 -33.33 34.07
N ALA A 946 -20.91 -33.58 34.38
CA ALA A 946 -21.60 -34.82 34.06
C ALA A 946 -21.71 -35.05 32.53
N PRO A 947 -21.75 -36.32 32.07
CA PRO A 947 -21.92 -36.63 30.65
C PRO A 947 -23.31 -36.22 30.15
N LYS A 948 -23.38 -35.74 28.90
CA LYS A 948 -24.66 -35.49 28.22
C LYS A 948 -25.25 -36.81 27.69
N ALA A 949 -26.56 -36.96 27.82
CA ALA A 949 -27.31 -38.05 27.20
C ALA A 949 -27.29 -37.94 25.66
N PRO A 950 -27.44 -39.06 24.93
CA PRO A 950 -27.59 -39.04 23.47
C PRO A 950 -28.89 -38.34 23.05
N ARG A 951 -28.88 -37.72 21.86
CA ARG A 951 -30.11 -37.25 21.20
C ARG A 951 -30.83 -38.44 20.55
N PRO A 952 -32.17 -38.41 20.42
CA PRO A 952 -32.90 -39.34 19.58
C PRO A 952 -32.55 -39.12 18.09
N ALA A 953 -32.90 -40.10 17.26
CA ALA A 953 -32.99 -39.91 15.81
C ALA A 953 -34.25 -39.09 15.44
N ASP A 954 -34.44 -38.87 14.14
CA ASP A 954 -35.61 -38.25 13.52
C ASP A 954 -35.74 -36.72 13.74
N GLU A 955 -34.77 -35.97 13.21
CA GLU A 955 -34.94 -34.56 12.79
C GLU A 955 -34.29 -34.40 11.41
N GLU A 956 -35.02 -33.85 10.43
CA GLU A 956 -34.70 -33.98 9.00
C GLU A 956 -33.61 -33.01 8.50
N LEU A 957 -32.75 -33.48 7.59
CA LEU A 957 -31.70 -32.68 6.96
C LEU A 957 -32.23 -31.93 5.73
N SER A 958 -32.19 -30.60 5.77
CA SER A 958 -32.61 -29.72 4.67
C SER A 958 -31.50 -29.53 3.64
N ASP A 959 -31.77 -29.95 2.40
CA ASP A 959 -31.01 -29.84 1.15
C ASP A 959 -29.71 -29.01 1.11
N GLY A 960 -28.62 -29.63 0.63
CA GLY A 960 -27.37 -28.92 0.34
C GLY A 960 -26.17 -29.74 -0.15
N GLU A 961 -26.18 -31.07 -0.02
CA GLU A 961 -25.04 -31.92 -0.41
C GLU A 961 -25.06 -32.30 -1.90
N ILE A 962 -24.03 -31.89 -2.65
CA ILE A 962 -23.79 -32.33 -4.02
C ILE A 962 -23.07 -33.69 -3.98
N LEU A 963 -23.76 -34.74 -4.43
CA LEU A 963 -23.25 -36.09 -4.60
C LEU A 963 -22.05 -36.10 -5.56
N SER A 964 -20.91 -36.65 -5.12
CA SER A 964 -19.80 -37.01 -6.01
C SER A 964 -19.99 -38.43 -6.53
N SER A 965 -20.63 -38.57 -7.68
CA SER A 965 -20.57 -39.79 -8.47
C SER A 965 -19.20 -39.91 -9.16
N ASP A 966 -18.59 -41.10 -9.08
CA ASP A 966 -17.57 -41.67 -9.99
C ASP A 966 -17.15 -43.03 -9.38
N GLU A 967 -17.93 -44.08 -9.64
CA GLU A 967 -17.48 -45.48 -9.50
C GLU A 967 -17.10 -46.01 -10.89
N ASP A 968 -15.79 -46.07 -11.18
CA ASP A 968 -15.11 -46.98 -12.14
C ASP A 968 -13.56 -46.76 -12.13
#